data_AF-A0A317GZW5-F1
#
_entry.id   AF-A0A317GZW5-F1
#
_cell.length_a   1.000
_cell.length_b   1.000
_cell.length_c   1.000
_cell.angle_alpha   90.00
_cell.angle_beta   90.00
_cell.angle_gamma   90.00
#
_symmetry.space_group_name_H-M   'P 1'
#
loop_
_entity.id
_entity.type
_entity.pdbx_description
1 polymer ?
#
loop_
_entity_poly.entity_id
_entity_poly.type
_entity_poly.pdbx_seq_one_letter_code
_entity_poly.pdbx_strand_id
1 'polypeptide(L)'
;MSELRPLTTVIDQPLVHFGREICGSLTDGLRREWLVTNGLGSYASGTLAGVNTRSYHGLLVAALNPPVVRTVLVGGLVEWVTYAGHRYSLSASEYIDGTIDPQGYRYLQAFALEGMLPVWTFALGDALLERRIWMDHGTSTTRILYRSLHSGSDMQIEITPLVTYRGFHSLSSGEGWEPGVEATSQQKATIHAFDGATPFALLASDGEFIPGGTWWWNFKYRAETERGLNDHGDLYAPGRFSMRLPSGGRFALTLTTDINEQPQVDAAYAAVHERQRQLLRTAGVESAHRVVQQLTLAADQFIVHRQDVVTSGPGSDIPPATSEPNKTVIAGYHWFNDWGRDTMIALRGLTLGAGRPKDAANILRSFARYVQNGLLPNNFPDRSGVIPGYNTADATLWYVIALHSYARATNDATLVDELLPVLKDIVAWHIRGTLYHIGVDPKDDLLHAGEPGVQLTWMDAKVGDLVVTPRIGKPVEINALWYNTLRILAEFLAARGDQAAAAEYEARSDRVRASFLARFRRPDHPYLADVVDGPSGDDFTLRPNQIFAVSLPFPLLQGSEAASVVDEVGRLLLTSYGLRSLSPDDPSYRGTYYGNQYQRDTSYHQGPVWTWLIGAFAEAHYRAYGDPQAALDLLAPCEDHLRDAGLGTVSEILEGDPPHLPKGCIAQAWGVAEVLRMWRQLDLEASASYESTDGTQPASADRVAAR
;
A
#
# COMPACT_ATOMS: atom_id res chain seq x y z
N MET A 1 -15.00 -41.33 10.29
CA MET A 1 -14.34 -40.06 10.64
C MET A 1 -13.48 -39.68 9.45
N SER A 2 -14.03 -38.87 8.54
CA SER A 2 -13.29 -38.30 7.43
C SER A 2 -12.24 -37.38 8.03
N GLU A 3 -10.96 -37.72 7.94
CA GLU A 3 -9.87 -36.77 8.20
C GLU A 3 -10.09 -35.58 7.26
N LEU A 4 -10.58 -34.47 7.79
CA LEU A 4 -10.63 -33.20 7.08
C LEU A 4 -9.19 -32.89 6.69
N ARG A 5 -8.88 -32.95 5.39
CA ARG A 5 -7.60 -32.45 4.88
C ARG A 5 -7.43 -31.02 5.41
N PRO A 6 -6.25 -30.63 5.93
CA PRO A 6 -6.03 -29.26 6.36
C PRO A 6 -6.35 -28.31 5.21
N LEU A 7 -7.10 -27.25 5.50
CA LEU A 7 -7.40 -26.19 4.53
C LEU A 7 -6.08 -25.66 3.98
N THR A 8 -5.93 -25.72 2.66
CA THR A 8 -4.71 -25.30 1.99
C THR A 8 -4.81 -23.82 1.66
N THR A 9 -3.85 -23.02 2.10
CA THR A 9 -3.87 -21.56 1.96
C THR A 9 -2.82 -21.07 0.95
N VAL A 10 -2.78 -19.76 0.68
CA VAL A 10 -1.71 -19.12 -0.11
C VAL A 10 -0.30 -19.26 0.49
N ILE A 11 -0.19 -19.71 1.75
CA ILE A 11 1.08 -20.00 2.40
C ILE A 11 1.61 -21.36 1.93
N ASP A 12 0.74 -22.36 1.81
CA ASP A 12 1.11 -23.75 1.48
C ASP A 12 1.05 -24.01 -0.03
N GLN A 13 0.17 -23.30 -0.73
CA GLN A 13 0.09 -23.24 -2.19
C GLN A 13 0.11 -21.77 -2.61
N PRO A 14 1.28 -21.22 -2.97
CA PRO A 14 1.46 -19.83 -3.40
C PRO A 14 0.57 -19.42 -4.59
N LEU A 15 -0.10 -18.27 -4.48
CA LEU A 15 -0.83 -17.66 -5.61
C LEU A 15 0.16 -17.21 -6.70
N VAL A 16 1.29 -16.67 -6.25
CA VAL A 16 2.39 -16.24 -7.10
C VAL A 16 3.45 -17.34 -7.15
N HIS A 17 3.57 -17.99 -8.31
CA HIS A 17 4.59 -18.99 -8.59
C HIS A 17 5.03 -18.89 -10.05
N PHE A 18 6.33 -18.93 -10.29
CA PHE A 18 6.93 -18.83 -11.61
C PHE A 18 7.94 -19.95 -11.83
N GLY A 19 7.89 -20.56 -13.02
CA GLY A 19 8.90 -21.50 -13.46
C GLY A 19 10.08 -20.82 -14.14
N ARG A 20 10.96 -21.65 -14.71
CA ARG A 20 12.20 -21.21 -15.35
C ARG A 20 11.96 -20.30 -16.56
N GLU A 21 10.82 -20.42 -17.23
CA GLU A 21 10.42 -19.61 -18.37
C GLU A 21 10.30 -18.11 -18.04
N ILE A 22 9.88 -17.78 -16.81
CA ILE A 22 9.86 -16.40 -16.30
C ILE A 22 11.15 -16.11 -15.53
N CYS A 23 11.56 -16.99 -14.62
CA CYS A 23 12.69 -16.73 -13.74
C CYS A 23 14.03 -16.61 -14.47
N GLY A 24 14.20 -17.33 -15.59
CA GLY A 24 15.39 -17.26 -16.43
C GLY A 24 15.38 -16.09 -17.43
N SER A 25 14.26 -15.37 -17.57
CA SER A 25 14.13 -14.20 -18.42
C SER A 25 14.47 -12.94 -17.63
N LEU A 26 15.56 -12.26 -18.01
CA LEU A 26 15.96 -11.02 -17.35
C LEU A 26 14.86 -9.96 -17.44
N THR A 27 14.25 -9.79 -18.62
CA THR A 27 13.18 -8.79 -18.82
C THR A 27 11.98 -9.05 -17.91
N ASP A 28 11.52 -10.30 -17.82
CA ASP A 28 10.36 -10.66 -17.00
C ASP A 28 10.67 -10.62 -15.50
N GLY A 29 11.90 -10.98 -15.12
CA GLY A 29 12.35 -10.95 -13.74
C GLY A 29 12.60 -9.54 -13.22
N LEU A 30 13.04 -8.60 -14.06
CA LEU A 30 13.23 -7.19 -13.69
C LEU A 30 11.92 -6.43 -13.51
N ARG A 31 10.87 -6.84 -14.24
CA ARG A 31 9.54 -6.26 -14.15
C ARG A 31 8.86 -6.57 -12.80
N ARG A 32 9.21 -7.71 -12.19
CA ARG A 32 8.56 -8.23 -10.99
C ARG A 32 9.40 -7.93 -9.76
N GLU A 33 8.79 -7.25 -8.81
CA GLU A 33 9.39 -6.78 -7.57
C GLU A 33 8.68 -7.45 -6.39
N TRP A 34 9.47 -7.86 -5.39
CA TRP A 34 8.97 -8.42 -4.13
C TRP A 34 9.16 -7.40 -3.00
N LEU A 35 8.33 -7.50 -1.96
CA LEU A 35 8.36 -6.64 -0.78
C LEU A 35 8.11 -7.46 0.48
N VAL A 36 8.95 -7.28 1.49
CA VAL A 36 8.69 -7.73 2.87
C VAL A 36 8.83 -6.54 3.82
N THR A 37 7.96 -6.45 4.82
CA THR A 37 7.95 -5.35 5.79
C THR A 37 7.87 -5.90 7.22
N ASN A 38 7.99 -5.03 8.22
CA ASN A 38 8.13 -5.44 9.62
C ASN A 38 7.20 -4.70 10.61
N GLY A 39 6.23 -3.92 10.14
CA GLY A 39 5.36 -3.13 11.01
C GLY A 39 6.01 -1.88 11.64
N LEU A 40 7.23 -1.52 11.24
CA LEU A 40 7.92 -0.27 11.66
C LEU A 40 8.11 0.73 10.52
N GLY A 41 7.66 0.43 9.30
CA GLY A 41 8.02 1.20 8.10
C GLY A 41 9.32 0.74 7.44
N SER A 42 10.14 -0.08 8.11
CA SER A 42 11.27 -0.76 7.51
C SER A 42 10.82 -1.84 6.52
N TYR A 43 11.66 -2.11 5.53
CA TYR A 43 11.37 -3.10 4.51
C TYR A 43 12.65 -3.69 3.88
N ALA A 44 12.45 -4.80 3.17
CA ALA A 44 13.39 -5.30 2.17
C ALA A 44 12.64 -5.52 0.85
N SER A 45 13.27 -5.18 -0.26
CA SER A 45 12.67 -5.24 -1.59
C SER A 45 13.73 -5.31 -2.69
N GLY A 46 13.37 -5.95 -3.79
CA GLY A 46 14.18 -6.07 -4.99
C GLY A 46 13.39 -6.71 -6.11
N THR A 47 14.05 -7.00 -7.23
CA THR A 47 13.42 -7.73 -8.34
C THR A 47 13.50 -9.24 -8.16
N LEU A 48 12.67 -9.98 -8.88
CA LEU A 48 12.74 -11.43 -8.99
C LEU A 48 14.11 -11.88 -9.51
N ALA A 49 14.65 -11.16 -10.50
CA ALA A 49 15.97 -11.44 -11.09
C ALA A 49 17.16 -11.13 -10.16
N GLY A 50 16.93 -10.44 -9.05
CA GLY A 50 17.97 -10.07 -8.07
C GLY A 50 18.73 -8.78 -8.39
N VAL A 51 18.43 -8.11 -9.51
CA VAL A 51 19.00 -6.81 -9.86
C VAL A 51 18.21 -5.70 -9.18
N ASN A 52 18.90 -4.75 -8.56
CA ASN A 52 18.26 -3.54 -8.03
C ASN A 52 17.95 -2.56 -9.17
N THR A 53 16.67 -2.34 -9.48
CA THR A 53 16.27 -1.41 -10.54
C THR A 53 15.95 -0.01 -10.01
N ARG A 54 15.76 0.12 -8.69
CA ARG A 54 15.39 1.36 -8.00
C ARG A 54 16.41 1.71 -6.92
N SER A 55 16.57 3.01 -6.65
CA SER A 55 17.34 3.47 -5.49
C SER A 55 16.70 3.07 -4.15
N TYR A 56 15.47 2.59 -4.18
CA TYR A 56 14.70 2.11 -3.05
C TYR A 56 14.86 0.61 -2.78
N HIS A 57 15.51 -0.14 -3.68
CA HIS A 57 15.80 -1.56 -3.44
C HIS A 57 16.92 -1.73 -2.43
N GLY A 58 16.79 -2.78 -1.62
CA GLY A 58 17.69 -3.08 -0.52
C GLY A 58 17.21 -4.26 0.31
N LEU A 59 18.15 -4.93 0.95
CA LEU A 59 17.89 -6.05 1.85
C LEU A 59 17.70 -5.61 3.30
N LEU A 60 18.12 -4.39 3.65
CA LEU A 60 17.77 -3.76 4.92
C LEU A 60 17.59 -2.26 4.70
N VAL A 61 16.33 -1.85 4.54
CA VAL A 61 15.92 -0.44 4.58
C VAL A 61 15.25 -0.18 5.92
N ALA A 62 15.99 0.39 6.86
CA ALA A 62 15.55 0.55 8.25
C ALA A 62 14.89 1.91 8.47
N ALA A 63 13.67 1.92 9.01
CA ALA A 63 13.06 3.12 9.58
C ALA A 63 13.73 3.41 10.93
N LEU A 64 14.67 4.36 10.95
CA LEU A 64 15.44 4.70 12.16
C LEU A 64 14.64 5.57 13.14
N ASN A 65 13.50 6.13 12.69
CA ASN A 65 12.48 6.74 13.54
C ASN A 65 11.08 6.32 13.04
N PRO A 66 10.55 5.16 13.44
CA PRO A 66 9.36 4.57 12.85
C PRO A 66 8.15 5.54 12.73
N PRO A 67 7.51 5.63 11.55
CA PRO A 67 7.81 4.89 10.32
C PRO A 67 8.72 5.60 9.30
N VAL A 68 9.31 6.72 9.71
CA VAL A 68 10.09 7.64 8.87
C VAL A 68 11.61 7.47 9.07
N VAL A 69 12.41 8.34 8.45
CA VAL A 69 13.89 8.26 8.44
C VAL A 69 14.35 6.88 7.93
N ARG A 70 13.76 6.46 6.80
CA ARG A 70 14.08 5.20 6.14
C ARG A 70 15.47 5.30 5.50
N THR A 71 16.37 4.45 5.96
CA THR A 71 17.79 4.44 5.58
C THR A 71 18.16 3.11 4.95
N VAL A 72 18.74 3.14 3.75
CA VAL A 72 19.29 1.94 3.11
C VAL A 72 20.61 1.61 3.79
N LEU A 73 20.67 0.46 4.45
CA LEU A 73 21.86 -0.02 5.17
C LEU A 73 22.56 -1.15 4.42
N VAL A 74 21.78 -2.07 3.84
CA VAL A 74 22.29 -3.17 3.02
C VAL A 74 21.57 -3.15 1.69
N GLY A 75 22.30 -2.82 0.63
CA GLY A 75 21.77 -2.67 -0.73
C GLY A 75 21.59 -4.01 -1.44
N GLY A 76 22.43 -5.01 -1.16
CA GLY A 76 22.36 -6.30 -1.83
C GLY A 76 23.43 -7.28 -1.34
N LEU A 77 23.51 -8.44 -1.99
CA LEU A 77 24.58 -9.43 -1.77
C LEU A 77 25.22 -9.80 -3.11
N VAL A 78 26.52 -10.11 -3.07
CA VAL A 78 27.19 -10.88 -4.12
C VAL A 78 27.39 -12.29 -3.61
N GLU A 79 26.78 -13.26 -4.28
CA GLU A 79 26.67 -14.64 -3.82
C GLU A 79 27.29 -15.58 -4.84
N TRP A 80 28.16 -16.47 -4.36
CA TRP A 80 28.80 -17.51 -5.14
C TRP A 80 28.70 -18.87 -4.46
N VAL A 81 28.37 -19.89 -5.23
CA VAL A 81 28.34 -21.29 -4.82
C VAL A 81 29.36 -22.06 -5.64
N THR A 82 30.32 -22.70 -4.98
CA THR A 82 31.20 -23.68 -5.61
C THR A 82 30.67 -25.08 -5.34
N TYR A 83 30.35 -25.81 -6.40
CA TYR A 83 29.75 -27.14 -6.34
C TYR A 83 30.24 -27.99 -7.51
N ALA A 84 30.62 -29.25 -7.23
CA ALA A 84 31.16 -30.18 -8.22
C ALA A 84 32.26 -29.58 -9.13
N GLY A 85 33.18 -28.81 -8.54
CA GLY A 85 34.29 -28.15 -9.25
C GLY A 85 33.92 -26.92 -10.09
N HIS A 86 32.64 -26.51 -10.09
CA HIS A 86 32.15 -25.35 -10.84
C HIS A 86 31.70 -24.25 -9.88
N ARG A 87 31.80 -22.99 -10.33
CA ARG A 87 31.39 -21.81 -9.57
C ARG A 87 30.16 -21.17 -10.23
N TYR A 88 29.09 -21.02 -9.45
CA TYR A 88 27.81 -20.47 -9.86
C TYR A 88 27.51 -19.20 -9.07
N SER A 89 26.98 -18.16 -9.70
CA SER A 89 26.49 -16.98 -8.96
C SER A 89 25.00 -17.11 -8.69
N LEU A 90 24.54 -16.59 -7.54
CA LEU A 90 23.11 -16.45 -7.22
C LEU A 90 22.62 -15.00 -7.38
N SER A 91 23.55 -14.05 -7.44
CA SER A 91 23.28 -12.61 -7.53
C SER A 91 23.26 -12.13 -8.98
N ALA A 92 22.62 -10.99 -9.22
CA ALA A 92 22.75 -10.25 -10.46
C ALA A 92 22.78 -8.75 -10.19
N SER A 93 23.66 -8.02 -10.88
CA SER A 93 23.74 -6.57 -10.78
C SER A 93 23.78 -5.96 -12.17
N GLU A 94 23.28 -4.74 -12.30
CA GLU A 94 23.43 -3.93 -13.50
C GLU A 94 24.38 -2.77 -13.22
N TYR A 95 25.27 -2.50 -14.17
CA TYR A 95 26.21 -1.37 -14.11
C TYR A 95 25.84 -0.30 -15.13
N ILE A 96 26.37 0.92 -14.94
CA ILE A 96 26.01 2.09 -15.76
C ILE A 96 26.23 1.94 -17.27
N ASP A 97 27.14 1.05 -17.68
CA ASP A 97 27.43 0.73 -19.07
C ASP A 97 26.44 -0.29 -19.68
N GLY A 98 25.45 -0.73 -18.89
CA GLY A 98 24.47 -1.75 -19.25
C GLY A 98 24.95 -3.18 -19.01
N THR A 99 26.15 -3.38 -18.47
CA THR A 99 26.66 -4.71 -18.14
C THR A 99 25.81 -5.33 -17.03
N ILE A 100 25.38 -6.57 -17.26
CA ILE A 100 24.76 -7.41 -16.22
C ILE A 100 25.80 -8.43 -15.77
N ASP A 101 26.35 -8.25 -14.59
CA ASP A 101 27.29 -9.18 -13.98
C ASP A 101 27.21 -9.14 -12.44
N PRO A 102 27.28 -10.28 -11.74
CA PRO A 102 27.10 -11.63 -12.29
C PRO A 102 25.68 -11.86 -12.84
N GLN A 103 25.43 -13.03 -13.42
CA GLN A 103 24.17 -13.36 -14.12
C GLN A 103 23.39 -14.49 -13.43
N GLY A 104 23.24 -14.39 -12.11
CA GLY A 104 22.63 -15.44 -11.27
C GLY A 104 21.20 -15.83 -11.66
N TYR A 105 20.44 -14.91 -12.26
CA TYR A 105 19.09 -15.17 -12.76
C TYR A 105 19.01 -16.35 -13.74
N ARG A 106 20.10 -16.67 -14.47
CA ARG A 106 20.15 -17.82 -15.40
C ARG A 106 20.03 -19.19 -14.72
N TYR A 107 20.34 -19.24 -13.43
CA TYR A 107 20.27 -20.45 -12.60
C TYR A 107 18.95 -20.54 -11.82
N LEU A 108 18.07 -19.54 -11.89
CA LEU A 108 16.77 -19.61 -11.24
C LEU A 108 15.88 -20.64 -11.93
N GLN A 109 15.53 -21.68 -11.17
CA GLN A 109 14.61 -22.72 -11.59
C GLN A 109 13.16 -22.34 -11.28
N ALA A 110 12.92 -21.70 -10.14
CA ALA A 110 11.58 -21.30 -9.71
C ALA A 110 11.63 -20.12 -8.74
N PHE A 111 10.51 -19.39 -8.69
CA PHE A 111 10.20 -18.40 -7.67
C PHE A 111 8.79 -18.67 -7.13
N ALA A 112 8.59 -18.49 -5.82
CA ALA A 112 7.28 -18.51 -5.21
C ALA A 112 7.16 -17.44 -4.11
N LEU A 113 5.94 -16.94 -3.90
CA LEU A 113 5.61 -16.09 -2.75
C LEU A 113 4.78 -16.91 -1.75
N GLU A 114 5.42 -17.47 -0.74
CA GLU A 114 4.73 -18.23 0.32
C GLU A 114 4.04 -17.27 1.29
N GLY A 115 2.79 -16.95 0.99
CA GLY A 115 2.10 -15.79 1.55
C GLY A 115 2.75 -14.50 1.04
N MET A 116 3.60 -13.88 1.87
CA MET A 116 4.39 -12.69 1.54
C MET A 116 5.91 -12.97 1.54
N LEU A 117 6.33 -14.22 1.71
CA LEU A 117 7.75 -14.58 1.81
C LEU A 117 8.28 -14.97 0.42
N PRO A 118 9.20 -14.20 -0.18
CA PRO A 118 9.80 -14.57 -1.45
C PRO A 118 10.78 -15.73 -1.28
N VAL A 119 10.64 -16.73 -2.16
CA VAL A 119 11.42 -17.97 -2.17
C VAL A 119 11.94 -18.20 -3.58
N TRP A 120 13.26 -18.35 -3.71
CA TRP A 120 13.94 -18.71 -4.95
C TRP A 120 14.46 -20.14 -4.86
N THR A 121 14.36 -20.89 -5.94
CA THR A 121 15.08 -22.16 -6.11
C THR A 121 16.05 -22.03 -7.26
N PHE A 122 17.33 -22.31 -7.00
CA PHE A 122 18.42 -22.29 -7.97
C PHE A 122 18.80 -23.72 -8.36
N ALA A 123 19.01 -23.97 -9.67
CA ALA A 123 19.53 -25.22 -10.21
C ALA A 123 21.02 -25.08 -10.55
N LEU A 124 21.86 -25.84 -9.85
CA LEU A 124 23.33 -25.77 -9.90
C LEU A 124 23.89 -27.15 -10.29
N GLY A 125 23.86 -27.49 -11.58
CA GLY A 125 24.14 -28.85 -12.03
C GLY A 125 22.99 -29.79 -11.64
N ASP A 126 23.28 -30.83 -10.85
CA ASP A 126 22.27 -31.73 -10.25
C ASP A 126 21.74 -31.23 -8.89
N ALA A 127 22.30 -30.15 -8.34
CA ALA A 127 21.88 -29.64 -7.04
C ALA A 127 20.77 -28.58 -7.12
N LEU A 128 19.93 -28.53 -6.08
CA LEU A 128 18.88 -27.54 -5.88
C LEU A 128 19.12 -26.78 -4.57
N LEU A 129 19.29 -25.46 -4.68
CA LEU A 129 19.48 -24.56 -3.54
C LEU A 129 18.27 -23.63 -3.43
N GLU A 130 17.61 -23.64 -2.27
CA GLU A 130 16.55 -22.69 -1.94
C GLU A 130 17.13 -21.48 -1.22
N ARG A 131 16.63 -20.28 -1.53
CA ARG A 131 16.88 -19.04 -0.78
C ARG A 131 15.54 -18.41 -0.42
N ARG A 132 15.39 -17.96 0.83
CA ARG A 132 14.18 -17.30 1.35
C ARG A 132 14.54 -16.03 2.09
N ILE A 133 13.72 -14.99 1.96
CA ILE A 133 13.92 -13.69 2.63
C ILE A 133 12.67 -13.32 3.44
N TRP A 134 12.85 -12.81 4.66
CA TRP A 134 11.78 -12.17 5.44
C TRP A 134 12.34 -11.12 6.40
N MET A 135 11.46 -10.32 6.99
CA MET A 135 11.81 -9.46 8.12
C MET A 135 11.09 -9.92 9.39
N ASP A 136 11.80 -9.87 10.51
CA ASP A 136 11.23 -10.15 11.81
C ASP A 136 10.27 -8.99 12.19
N HIS A 137 9.06 -9.30 12.62
CA HIS A 137 8.06 -8.28 12.94
C HIS A 137 8.45 -7.48 14.19
N GLY A 138 8.38 -6.15 14.10
CA GLY A 138 8.67 -5.23 15.20
C GLY A 138 10.17 -4.93 15.39
N THR A 139 11.05 -5.43 14.53
CA THR A 139 12.50 -5.12 14.56
C THR A 139 13.02 -4.87 13.14
N SER A 140 14.01 -3.99 12.98
CA SER A 140 14.68 -3.78 11.69
C SER A 140 15.71 -4.88 11.46
N THR A 141 15.22 -6.12 11.30
CA THR A 141 16.00 -7.34 11.10
C THR A 141 15.50 -8.08 9.87
N THR A 142 16.37 -8.27 8.89
CA THR A 142 16.14 -9.12 7.71
C THR A 142 16.85 -10.45 7.89
N ARG A 143 16.15 -11.54 7.62
CA ARG A 143 16.68 -12.91 7.62
C ARG A 143 16.72 -13.45 6.21
N ILE A 144 17.82 -14.10 5.86
CA ILE A 144 18.01 -14.76 4.57
C ILE A 144 18.43 -16.20 4.86
N LEU A 145 17.54 -17.15 4.57
CA LEU A 145 17.75 -18.57 4.80
C LEU A 145 18.11 -19.26 3.49
N TYR A 146 19.14 -20.10 3.52
CA TYR A 146 19.54 -20.95 2.42
C TYR A 146 19.42 -22.41 2.83
N ARG A 147 18.89 -23.25 1.93
CA ARG A 147 18.68 -24.67 2.19
C ARG A 147 19.05 -25.49 0.97
N SER A 148 19.95 -26.46 1.15
CA SER A 148 20.21 -27.48 0.13
C SER A 148 19.03 -28.44 0.12
N LEU A 149 18.20 -28.37 -0.92
CA LEU A 149 17.06 -29.30 -1.09
C LEU A 149 17.56 -30.67 -1.51
N HIS A 150 18.56 -30.68 -2.38
CA HIS A 150 19.22 -31.87 -2.88
C HIS A 150 20.60 -31.48 -3.44
N SER A 151 21.63 -32.27 -3.13
CA SER A 151 22.94 -32.20 -3.79
C SER A 151 23.69 -33.53 -3.66
N GLY A 152 24.53 -33.85 -4.65
CA GLY A 152 25.40 -35.03 -4.64
C GLY A 152 26.68 -34.87 -3.81
N SER A 153 27.05 -33.63 -3.48
CA SER A 153 28.16 -33.29 -2.58
C SER A 153 27.88 -32.01 -1.80
N ASP A 154 28.76 -31.66 -0.86
CA ASP A 154 28.72 -30.38 -0.16
C ASP A 154 28.94 -29.21 -1.13
N MET A 155 28.32 -28.07 -0.83
CA MET A 155 28.55 -26.80 -1.50
C MET A 155 29.45 -25.91 -0.65
N GLN A 156 30.33 -25.14 -1.28
CA GLN A 156 31.01 -24.02 -0.63
C GLN A 156 30.31 -22.72 -1.04
N ILE A 157 29.88 -21.92 -0.06
CA ILE A 157 29.13 -20.70 -0.30
C ILE A 157 29.95 -19.51 0.19
N GLU A 158 30.10 -18.51 -0.67
CA GLU A 158 30.67 -17.20 -0.36
C GLU A 158 29.59 -16.13 -0.53
N ILE A 159 29.39 -15.31 0.50
CA ILE A 159 28.45 -14.18 0.48
C ILE A 159 29.18 -12.91 0.84
N THR A 160 29.18 -11.93 -0.05
CA THR A 160 29.70 -10.59 0.19
C THR A 160 28.52 -9.62 0.33
N PRO A 161 28.18 -9.17 1.55
CA PRO A 161 27.19 -8.12 1.74
C PRO A 161 27.66 -6.80 1.14
N LEU A 162 26.76 -6.08 0.49
CA LEU A 162 26.99 -4.77 -0.08
C LEU A 162 26.21 -3.73 0.74
N VAL A 163 26.94 -2.86 1.44
CA VAL A 163 26.40 -1.93 2.44
C VAL A 163 26.53 -0.47 2.02
N THR A 164 25.69 0.37 2.60
CA THR A 164 25.70 1.83 2.45
C THR A 164 25.08 2.47 3.69
N TYR A 165 25.00 3.80 3.72
CA TYR A 165 24.25 4.51 4.75
C TYR A 165 23.67 5.79 4.14
N ARG A 166 22.51 5.66 3.50
CA ARG A 166 21.86 6.77 2.80
C ARG A 166 20.37 6.80 3.04
N GLY A 167 19.79 7.99 2.98
CA GLY A 167 18.34 8.13 2.91
C GLY A 167 17.80 7.40 1.68
N PHE A 168 16.67 6.73 1.82
CA PHE A 168 16.02 6.00 0.73
C PHE A 168 15.62 6.88 -0.48
N HIS A 169 15.43 8.19 -0.30
CA HIS A 169 15.19 9.15 -1.38
C HIS A 169 16.46 9.70 -2.05
N SER A 170 17.65 9.44 -1.49
CA SER A 170 18.91 9.98 -1.98
C SER A 170 19.86 8.90 -2.47
N LEU A 171 20.72 9.30 -3.40
CA LEU A 171 21.89 8.55 -3.82
C LEU A 171 23.13 9.34 -3.41
N SER A 172 24.18 8.63 -3.06
CA SER A 172 25.47 9.19 -2.66
C SER A 172 26.59 8.41 -3.34
N SER A 173 27.63 9.13 -3.74
CA SER A 173 28.90 8.50 -4.16
C SER A 173 29.58 7.86 -2.95
N GLY A 174 30.30 6.77 -3.20
CA GLY A 174 31.18 6.18 -2.21
C GLY A 174 32.48 6.94 -1.97
N GLU A 175 32.83 7.90 -2.83
CA GLU A 175 34.08 8.65 -2.72
C GLU A 175 34.20 9.40 -1.38
N GLY A 176 35.29 9.12 -0.66
CA GLY A 176 35.59 9.76 0.63
C GLY A 176 34.82 9.21 1.83
N TRP A 177 33.97 8.18 1.65
CA TRP A 177 33.34 7.46 2.76
C TRP A 177 34.14 6.20 3.14
N GLU A 178 34.59 6.14 4.40
CA GLU A 178 35.32 5.00 4.96
C GLU A 178 34.60 4.49 6.21
N PRO A 179 33.66 3.54 6.07
CA PRO A 179 32.94 3.01 7.23
C PRO A 179 33.84 2.13 8.10
N GLY A 180 33.67 2.24 9.41
CA GLY A 180 34.30 1.33 10.37
C GLY A 180 33.68 -0.07 10.28
N VAL A 181 34.53 -1.10 10.26
CA VAL A 181 34.12 -2.52 10.25
C VAL A 181 34.76 -3.22 11.44
N GLU A 182 33.94 -3.70 12.36
CA GLU A 182 34.38 -4.45 13.53
C GLU A 182 33.96 -5.92 13.41
N ALA A 183 34.92 -6.84 13.24
CA ALA A 183 34.67 -8.28 13.27
C ALA A 183 34.50 -8.73 14.74
N THR A 184 33.30 -8.53 15.29
CA THR A 184 32.98 -8.79 16.70
C THR A 184 32.98 -10.28 17.08
N SER A 185 32.88 -11.20 16.11
CA SER A 185 33.11 -12.63 16.29
C SER A 185 33.50 -13.30 14.97
N GLN A 186 33.78 -14.60 14.98
CA GLN A 186 34.01 -15.37 13.75
C GLN A 186 32.84 -15.28 12.77
N GLN A 187 31.61 -15.04 13.23
CA GLN A 187 30.39 -15.09 12.41
C GLN A 187 29.68 -13.74 12.34
N LYS A 188 30.33 -12.65 12.76
CA LYS A 188 29.67 -11.35 12.91
C LYS A 188 30.57 -10.18 12.58
N ALA A 189 30.04 -9.25 11.81
CA ALA A 189 30.61 -7.94 11.56
C ALA A 189 29.63 -6.83 11.96
N THR A 190 30.11 -5.80 12.65
CA THR A 190 29.35 -4.58 12.96
C THR A 190 29.88 -3.44 12.10
N ILE A 191 28.98 -2.69 11.48
CA ILE A 191 29.30 -1.56 10.60
C ILE A 191 28.98 -0.26 11.33
N HIS A 192 29.97 0.64 11.35
CA HIS A 192 29.86 2.00 11.89
C HIS A 192 30.03 2.98 10.73
N ALA A 193 28.91 3.50 10.20
CA ALA A 193 28.95 4.33 9.01
C ALA A 193 29.71 5.65 9.21
N PHE A 194 29.48 6.34 10.33
CA PHE A 194 30.15 7.56 10.75
C PHE A 194 29.76 7.87 12.22
N ASP A 195 30.38 8.88 12.82
CA ASP A 195 30.06 9.29 14.20
C ASP A 195 28.59 9.75 14.32
N GLY A 196 27.86 9.19 15.29
CA GLY A 196 26.42 9.42 15.47
C GLY A 196 25.48 8.60 14.59
N ALA A 197 25.99 7.79 13.65
CA ALA A 197 25.15 6.85 12.88
C ALA A 197 24.67 5.68 13.75
N THR A 198 23.44 5.20 13.50
CA THR A 198 22.98 3.91 14.05
C THR A 198 23.84 2.78 13.48
N PRO A 199 24.58 2.01 14.30
CA PRO A 199 25.34 0.87 13.80
C PRO A 199 24.40 -0.27 13.39
N PHE A 200 24.88 -1.15 12.52
CA PHE A 200 24.13 -2.35 12.12
C PHE A 200 25.07 -3.54 12.01
N ALA A 201 24.53 -4.73 12.23
CA ALA A 201 25.27 -5.98 12.26
C ALA A 201 24.90 -6.91 11.09
N LEU A 202 25.92 -7.64 10.64
CA LEU A 202 25.85 -8.71 9.65
C LEU A 202 26.23 -9.99 10.39
N LEU A 203 25.32 -10.96 10.49
CA LEU A 203 25.54 -12.20 11.23
C LEU A 203 25.28 -13.42 10.35
N ALA A 204 26.15 -14.41 10.39
CA ALA A 204 25.91 -15.73 9.83
C ALA A 204 25.61 -16.75 10.94
N SER A 205 24.76 -17.73 10.68
CA SER A 205 24.50 -18.83 11.61
C SER A 205 25.63 -19.86 11.67
N ASP A 206 26.48 -19.87 10.64
CA ASP A 206 27.63 -20.78 10.51
C ASP A 206 28.70 -20.14 9.60
N GLY A 207 29.88 -20.75 9.53
CA GLY A 207 31.02 -20.28 8.74
C GLY A 207 31.85 -19.21 9.43
N GLU A 208 32.58 -18.46 8.63
CA GLU A 208 33.44 -17.37 9.10
C GLU A 208 33.29 -16.09 8.27
N PHE A 209 33.41 -14.94 8.93
CA PHE A 209 33.53 -13.62 8.32
C PHE A 209 35.00 -13.31 8.06
N ILE A 210 35.33 -13.03 6.80
CA ILE A 210 36.65 -12.65 6.33
C ILE A 210 36.60 -11.17 5.94
N PRO A 211 37.23 -10.26 6.72
CA PRO A 211 37.30 -8.84 6.37
C PRO A 211 38.00 -8.62 5.03
N GLY A 212 37.56 -7.64 4.25
CA GLY A 212 38.12 -7.38 2.93
C GLY A 212 38.10 -5.91 2.48
N GLY A 213 37.10 -5.14 2.94
CA GLY A 213 36.99 -3.69 2.72
C GLY A 213 37.25 -3.23 1.29
N THR A 214 36.27 -3.37 0.39
CA THR A 214 36.41 -2.92 -1.00
C THR A 214 35.16 -2.24 -1.52
N TRP A 215 35.33 -1.31 -2.46
CA TRP A 215 34.23 -0.59 -3.08
C TRP A 215 33.75 -1.27 -4.36
N TRP A 216 32.44 -1.31 -4.51
CA TRP A 216 31.75 -1.70 -5.74
C TRP A 216 31.07 -0.47 -6.33
N TRP A 217 31.50 -0.10 -7.53
CA TRP A 217 31.17 1.18 -8.15
C TRP A 217 30.10 1.03 -9.23
N ASN A 218 29.37 2.11 -9.47
CA ASN A 218 28.57 2.32 -10.67
C ASN A 218 27.42 1.32 -10.88
N PHE A 219 26.71 0.93 -9.81
CA PHE A 219 25.44 0.20 -9.96
C PHE A 219 24.41 1.09 -10.64
N LYS A 220 23.63 0.52 -11.56
CA LYS A 220 22.58 1.20 -12.32
C LYS A 220 21.20 0.90 -11.72
N TYR A 221 20.41 1.95 -11.54
CA TYR A 221 19.00 1.90 -11.17
C TYR A 221 18.15 2.31 -12.37
N ARG A 222 17.90 1.36 -13.29
CA ARG A 222 17.20 1.64 -14.56
C ARG A 222 15.83 2.32 -14.41
N ALA A 223 15.08 2.02 -13.34
CA ALA A 223 13.78 2.63 -13.12
C ALA A 223 13.90 4.12 -12.73
N GLU A 224 15.04 4.53 -12.16
CA GLU A 224 15.34 5.95 -11.93
C GLU A 224 15.71 6.67 -13.22
N THR A 225 16.40 6.00 -14.16
CA THR A 225 16.64 6.52 -15.52
C THR A 225 15.32 6.80 -16.24
N GLU A 226 14.37 5.86 -16.20
CA GLU A 226 13.03 6.04 -16.78
C GLU A 226 12.28 7.23 -16.17
N ARG A 227 12.58 7.55 -14.91
CA ARG A 227 12.03 8.69 -14.17
C ARG A 227 12.85 9.98 -14.34
N GLY A 228 13.92 9.98 -15.13
CA GLY A 228 14.81 11.13 -15.27
C GLY A 228 15.43 11.60 -13.94
N LEU A 229 15.69 10.67 -13.02
CA LEU A 229 16.32 10.90 -11.73
C LEU A 229 17.79 10.43 -11.75
N ASN A 230 18.54 10.78 -10.71
CA ASN A 230 19.87 10.17 -10.49
C ASN A 230 19.70 8.65 -10.39
N ASP A 231 20.51 7.93 -11.14
CA ASP A 231 20.24 6.53 -11.49
C ASP A 231 21.42 5.60 -11.26
N HIS A 232 22.42 6.04 -10.50
CA HIS A 232 23.54 5.19 -10.15
C HIS A 232 24.04 5.45 -8.73
N GLY A 233 24.68 4.44 -8.16
CA GLY A 233 25.29 4.55 -6.84
C GLY A 233 26.30 3.45 -6.58
N ASP A 234 26.97 3.59 -5.45
CA ASP A 234 28.07 2.72 -5.05
C ASP A 234 27.71 1.98 -3.75
N LEU A 235 28.29 0.80 -3.57
CA LEU A 235 28.12 0.02 -2.36
C LEU A 235 29.48 -0.46 -1.85
N TYR A 236 29.62 -0.49 -0.53
CA TYR A 236 30.85 -0.95 0.12
C TYR A 236 30.71 -2.42 0.52
N ALA A 237 31.74 -3.22 0.25
CA ALA A 237 31.84 -4.60 0.69
C ALA A 237 32.76 -4.68 1.92
N PRO A 238 32.23 -4.81 3.15
CA PRO A 238 33.04 -4.84 4.36
C PRO A 238 33.90 -6.11 4.46
N GLY A 239 33.44 -7.20 3.84
CA GLY A 239 34.09 -8.49 3.85
C GLY A 239 33.17 -9.55 3.25
N ARG A 240 33.49 -10.82 3.44
CA ARG A 240 32.67 -11.94 2.96
C ARG A 240 32.49 -13.00 4.04
N PHE A 241 31.34 -13.65 4.03
CA PHE A 241 31.10 -14.88 4.77
C PHE A 241 31.47 -16.08 3.90
N SER A 242 32.15 -17.07 4.47
CA SER A 242 32.53 -18.32 3.82
C SER A 242 32.05 -19.51 4.65
N MET A 243 31.35 -20.46 4.03
CA MET A 243 30.79 -21.62 4.73
C MET A 243 30.57 -22.82 3.83
N ARG A 244 30.56 -24.00 4.45
CA ARG A 244 30.24 -25.26 3.81
C ARG A 244 28.78 -25.62 4.09
N LEU A 245 28.03 -25.96 3.05
CA LEU A 245 26.64 -26.38 3.13
C LEU A 245 26.49 -27.84 2.67
N PRO A 246 26.30 -28.80 3.59
CA PRO A 246 26.04 -30.19 3.24
C PRO A 246 24.69 -30.39 2.55
N SER A 247 24.52 -31.54 1.89
CA SER A 247 23.22 -31.96 1.34
C SER A 247 22.15 -32.04 2.43
N GLY A 248 20.98 -31.43 2.21
CA GLY A 248 19.93 -31.30 3.24
C GLY A 248 20.24 -30.27 4.34
N GLY A 249 21.43 -29.67 4.34
CA GLY A 249 21.84 -28.64 5.29
C GLY A 249 21.18 -27.30 5.01
N ARG A 250 21.31 -26.38 5.98
CA ARG A 250 20.85 -25.00 5.88
C ARG A 250 21.77 -24.05 6.66
N PHE A 251 21.79 -22.79 6.26
CA PHE A 251 22.39 -21.71 7.02
C PHE A 251 21.61 -20.43 6.79
N ALA A 252 21.86 -19.41 7.60
CA ALA A 252 21.21 -18.12 7.44
C ALA A 252 22.15 -16.93 7.65
N LEU A 253 21.84 -15.85 6.93
CA LEU A 253 22.38 -14.51 7.13
C LEU A 253 21.32 -13.64 7.80
N THR A 254 21.71 -12.87 8.81
CA THR A 254 20.88 -11.89 9.51
C THR A 254 21.49 -10.50 9.33
N LEU A 255 20.67 -9.55 8.87
CA LEU A 255 21.03 -8.14 8.68
C LEU A 255 20.17 -7.34 9.65
N THR A 256 20.75 -6.61 10.61
CA THR A 256 19.96 -6.00 11.68
C THR A 256 20.54 -4.71 12.25
N THR A 257 19.68 -3.80 12.69
CA THR A 257 20.09 -2.65 13.52
C THR A 257 20.27 -3.02 15.00
N ASP A 258 19.83 -4.19 15.45
CA ASP A 258 20.11 -4.68 16.80
C ASP A 258 21.48 -5.37 16.82
N ILE A 259 22.50 -4.62 17.21
CA ILE A 259 23.87 -5.15 17.29
C ILE A 259 24.05 -6.21 18.37
N ASN A 260 23.06 -6.50 19.22
CA ASN A 260 23.12 -7.58 20.21
C ASN A 260 22.38 -8.86 19.77
N GLU A 261 21.78 -8.85 18.58
CA GLU A 261 21.04 -9.96 18.00
C GLU A 261 21.86 -11.26 17.96
N GLN A 262 21.14 -12.38 18.11
CA GLN A 262 21.70 -13.74 18.06
C GLN A 262 21.09 -14.50 16.87
N PRO A 263 21.80 -15.49 16.28
CA PRO A 263 21.31 -16.20 15.10
C PRO A 263 20.23 -17.26 15.43
N GLN A 264 19.06 -16.83 15.93
CA GLN A 264 17.92 -17.69 16.28
C GLN A 264 16.95 -17.91 15.09
N VAL A 265 17.50 -18.32 13.94
CA VAL A 265 16.75 -18.30 12.67
C VAL A 265 15.60 -19.30 12.62
N ASP A 266 15.70 -20.44 13.30
CA ASP A 266 14.60 -21.42 13.34
C ASP A 266 13.35 -20.90 14.04
N ALA A 267 13.55 -20.24 15.18
CA ALA A 267 12.46 -19.63 15.92
C ALA A 267 11.85 -18.46 15.12
N ALA A 268 12.70 -17.65 14.48
CA ALA A 268 12.25 -16.57 13.60
C ALA A 268 11.45 -17.08 12.40
N TYR A 269 11.91 -18.17 11.76
CA TYR A 269 11.23 -18.82 10.65
C TYR A 269 9.86 -19.39 11.04
N ALA A 270 9.79 -20.07 12.20
CA ALA A 270 8.52 -20.55 12.72
C ALA A 270 7.55 -19.39 13.05
N ALA A 271 8.08 -18.31 13.64
CA ALA A 271 7.29 -17.14 14.03
C ALA A 271 6.71 -16.40 12.83
N VAL A 272 7.46 -16.22 11.74
CA VAL A 272 6.94 -15.53 10.55
C VAL A 272 5.84 -16.33 9.84
N HIS A 273 5.97 -17.65 9.73
CA HIS A 273 4.90 -18.49 9.18
C HIS A 273 3.66 -18.50 10.07
N GLU A 274 3.84 -18.60 11.39
CA GLU A 274 2.72 -18.59 12.32
C GLU A 274 2.00 -17.25 12.33
N ARG A 275 2.73 -16.14 12.19
CA ARG A 275 2.12 -14.81 12.04
C ARG A 275 1.20 -14.75 10.82
N GLN A 276 1.66 -15.21 9.64
CA GLN A 276 0.83 -15.20 8.43
C GLN A 276 -0.44 -16.04 8.59
N ARG A 277 -0.32 -17.24 9.18
CA ARG A 277 -1.49 -18.07 9.48
C ARG A 277 -2.44 -17.38 10.47
N GLN A 278 -1.90 -16.73 11.50
CA GLN A 278 -2.70 -15.99 12.47
C GLN A 278 -3.44 -14.81 11.82
N LEU A 279 -2.85 -14.13 10.84
CA LEU A 279 -3.54 -13.06 10.09
C LEU A 279 -4.74 -13.63 9.31
N LEU A 280 -4.56 -14.74 8.59
CA LEU A 280 -5.66 -15.39 7.86
C LEU A 280 -6.77 -15.88 8.80
N ARG A 281 -6.41 -16.47 9.95
CA ARG A 281 -7.37 -16.89 10.99
C ARG A 281 -8.12 -15.73 11.60
N THR A 282 -7.41 -14.64 11.91
CA THR A 282 -8.00 -13.43 12.50
C THR A 282 -9.00 -12.78 11.54
N ALA A 283 -8.69 -12.78 10.24
CA ALA A 283 -9.61 -12.30 9.21
C ALA A 283 -10.78 -13.27 8.93
N GLY A 284 -10.62 -14.55 9.29
CA GLY A 284 -11.58 -15.61 8.99
C GLY A 284 -11.62 -16.00 7.51
N VAL A 285 -10.46 -15.99 6.83
CA VAL A 285 -10.37 -16.13 5.37
C VAL A 285 -9.62 -17.38 4.90
N GLU A 286 -9.31 -18.33 5.78
CA GLU A 286 -8.59 -19.57 5.42
C GLU A 286 -9.29 -20.40 4.33
N SER A 287 -10.62 -20.28 4.22
CA SER A 287 -11.43 -20.91 3.17
C SER A 287 -11.90 -19.94 2.08
N ALA A 288 -11.51 -18.66 2.13
CA ALA A 288 -11.92 -17.66 1.15
C ALA A 288 -11.15 -17.82 -0.17
N HIS A 289 -11.58 -17.10 -1.22
CA HIS A 289 -10.85 -17.03 -2.48
C HIS A 289 -9.37 -16.66 -2.27
N ARG A 290 -8.48 -17.21 -3.09
CA ARG A 290 -7.01 -17.05 -2.93
C ARG A 290 -6.57 -15.58 -3.04
N VAL A 291 -7.27 -14.78 -3.84
CA VAL A 291 -7.06 -13.32 -3.91
C VAL A 291 -7.34 -12.65 -2.56
N VAL A 292 -8.43 -13.02 -1.87
CA VAL A 292 -8.76 -12.49 -0.53
C VAL A 292 -7.70 -12.90 0.48
N GLN A 293 -7.23 -14.14 0.44
CA GLN A 293 -6.16 -14.62 1.32
C GLN A 293 -4.86 -13.82 1.09
N GLN A 294 -4.44 -13.68 -0.17
CA GLN A 294 -3.22 -12.95 -0.54
C GLN A 294 -3.30 -11.48 -0.11
N LEU A 295 -4.40 -10.79 -0.44
CA LEU A 295 -4.58 -9.38 -0.11
C LEU A 295 -4.75 -9.13 1.39
N THR A 296 -5.26 -10.10 2.15
CA THR A 296 -5.29 -10.04 3.62
C THR A 296 -3.88 -10.00 4.20
N LEU A 297 -2.94 -10.76 3.63
CA LEU A 297 -1.53 -10.72 4.02
C LEU A 297 -0.85 -9.43 3.53
N ALA A 298 -1.14 -8.98 2.31
CA ALA A 298 -0.63 -7.72 1.77
C ALA A 298 -1.09 -6.51 2.60
N ALA A 299 -2.32 -6.52 3.11
CA ALA A 299 -2.85 -5.47 3.98
C ALA A 299 -2.01 -5.26 5.25
N ASP A 300 -1.39 -6.32 5.79
CA ASP A 300 -0.50 -6.22 6.97
C ASP A 300 0.72 -5.35 6.69
N GLN A 301 1.18 -5.26 5.44
CA GLN A 301 2.43 -4.58 5.10
C GLN A 301 2.40 -3.08 5.39
N PHE A 302 1.21 -2.47 5.37
CA PHE A 302 1.04 -1.01 5.44
C PHE A 302 0.75 -0.50 6.85
N ILE A 303 0.27 -1.35 7.77
CA ILE A 303 -0.06 -0.95 9.14
C ILE A 303 1.22 -0.97 9.98
N VAL A 304 1.66 0.21 10.41
CA VAL A 304 2.97 0.39 11.07
C VAL A 304 2.84 1.18 12.38
N HIS A 305 3.83 1.04 13.25
CA HIS A 305 3.95 1.85 14.45
C HIS A 305 4.48 3.26 14.15
N ARG A 306 3.93 4.26 14.84
CA ARG A 306 4.40 5.65 14.83
C ARG A 306 4.90 6.06 16.20
N GLN A 307 6.17 6.45 16.26
CA GLN A 307 6.81 6.88 17.51
C GLN A 307 6.45 8.33 17.88
N ASP A 308 6.25 9.20 16.89
CA ASP A 308 5.92 10.62 17.09
C ASP A 308 4.43 10.85 17.33
N VAL A 309 4.10 11.65 18.35
CA VAL A 309 2.73 12.05 18.65
C VAL A 309 2.65 13.56 18.88
N VAL A 310 1.74 14.23 18.17
CA VAL A 310 1.42 15.63 18.43
C VAL A 310 0.75 15.79 19.80
N THR A 311 1.23 16.78 20.55
CA THR A 311 0.82 17.07 21.94
C THR A 311 -0.13 18.28 22.05
N SER A 312 -0.57 18.88 20.94
CA SER A 312 -1.45 20.06 20.93
C SER A 312 -2.47 20.06 19.79
N GLY A 313 -3.75 20.34 20.12
CA GLY A 313 -4.89 20.39 19.19
C GLY A 313 -6.22 20.08 19.92
N PRO A 314 -7.41 20.31 19.33
CA PRO A 314 -8.70 19.99 19.97
C PRO A 314 -8.88 18.50 20.32
N GLY A 315 -8.10 17.60 19.71
CA GLY A 315 -8.01 16.20 20.10
C GLY A 315 -6.91 15.90 21.14
N SER A 316 -6.22 16.89 21.72
CA SER A 316 -5.16 16.66 22.71
C SER A 316 -5.66 15.99 23.99
N ASP A 317 -6.95 16.17 24.29
CA ASP A 317 -7.62 15.57 25.44
C ASP A 317 -8.03 14.11 25.18
N ILE A 318 -7.93 13.64 23.92
CA ILE A 318 -8.10 12.23 23.59
C ILE A 318 -6.88 11.48 24.14
N PRO A 319 -7.07 10.56 25.10
CA PRO A 319 -5.95 9.84 25.68
C PRO A 319 -5.16 9.11 24.59
N PRO A 320 -3.82 9.02 24.67
CA PRO A 320 -3.10 8.05 23.85
C PRO A 320 -3.71 6.66 24.03
N ALA A 321 -3.73 5.86 22.97
CA ALA A 321 -4.20 4.49 23.03
C ALA A 321 -3.54 3.77 24.22
N THR A 322 -4.36 3.10 25.04
CA THR A 322 -3.94 2.37 26.25
C THR A 322 -2.73 1.47 25.99
N SER A 323 -1.61 1.62 26.73
CA SER A 323 -0.40 0.77 26.75
C SER A 323 0.24 0.31 25.41
N GLU A 324 -0.41 0.52 24.27
CA GLU A 324 -0.05 0.05 22.95
C GLU A 324 0.50 1.22 22.13
N PRO A 325 1.53 0.99 21.28
CA PRO A 325 2.09 2.05 20.45
C PRO A 325 1.05 2.56 19.43
N ASN A 326 1.10 3.86 19.09
CA ASN A 326 0.25 4.42 18.04
C ASN A 326 0.53 3.74 16.71
N LYS A 327 -0.53 3.56 15.91
CA LYS A 327 -0.45 2.99 14.57
C LYS A 327 -0.80 4.03 13.50
N THR A 328 -0.21 3.87 12.34
CA THR A 328 -0.50 4.65 11.13
C THR A 328 -0.40 3.72 9.90
N VAL A 329 -0.66 4.28 8.71
CA VAL A 329 -0.63 3.54 7.44
C VAL A 329 0.41 4.16 6.52
N ILE A 330 1.42 3.39 6.09
CA ILE A 330 2.25 3.79 4.95
C ILE A 330 1.39 3.77 3.69
N ALA A 331 1.28 4.89 2.98
CA ALA A 331 0.41 5.01 1.81
C ALA A 331 0.87 4.11 0.64
N GLY A 332 2.18 3.95 0.46
CA GLY A 332 2.69 3.05 -0.56
C GLY A 332 4.20 2.89 -0.51
N TYR A 333 4.65 1.68 -0.83
CA TYR A 333 6.06 1.36 -0.94
C TYR A 333 6.53 1.48 -2.41
N HIS A 334 7.65 2.15 -2.66
CA HIS A 334 8.65 2.54 -1.64
C HIS A 334 8.57 3.99 -1.16
N TRP A 335 7.81 4.86 -1.81
CA TRP A 335 8.07 6.31 -1.75
C TRP A 335 7.32 7.07 -0.67
N PHE A 336 6.14 6.61 -0.28
CA PHE A 336 5.27 7.42 0.57
C PHE A 336 5.47 7.12 2.05
N ASN A 337 5.24 8.13 2.89
CA ASN A 337 5.01 7.96 4.32
C ASN A 337 3.52 7.71 4.57
N ASP A 338 3.05 8.03 5.76
CA ASP A 338 1.64 8.16 6.04
C ASP A 338 1.03 9.46 5.48
N TRP A 339 -0.15 9.29 4.89
CA TRP A 339 -0.98 10.34 4.32
C TRP A 339 -2.39 10.17 4.86
N GLY A 340 -3.01 11.26 5.33
CA GLY A 340 -4.33 11.21 5.94
C GLY A 340 -5.41 10.77 4.97
N ARG A 341 -5.37 11.27 3.74
CA ARG A 341 -6.31 10.85 2.69
C ARG A 341 -6.22 9.34 2.44
N ASP A 342 -5.04 8.85 2.07
CA ASP A 342 -4.80 7.44 1.78
C ASP A 342 -5.18 6.54 2.96
N THR A 343 -4.80 6.93 4.18
CA THR A 343 -5.13 6.19 5.40
C THR A 343 -6.64 6.03 5.55
N MET A 344 -7.41 7.11 5.38
CA MET A 344 -8.85 7.08 5.62
C MET A 344 -9.64 6.38 4.53
N ILE A 345 -9.16 6.43 3.29
CA ILE A 345 -9.71 5.61 2.19
C ILE A 345 -9.40 4.12 2.46
N ALA A 346 -8.14 3.80 2.77
CA ALA A 346 -7.66 2.44 2.91
C ALA A 346 -8.11 1.74 4.20
N LEU A 347 -8.48 2.48 5.25
CA LEU A 347 -8.74 1.93 6.59
C LEU A 347 -9.73 0.75 6.55
N ARG A 348 -10.82 0.90 5.80
CA ARG A 348 -11.90 -0.10 5.71
C ARG A 348 -11.39 -1.45 5.21
N GLY A 349 -10.57 -1.45 4.16
CA GLY A 349 -9.98 -2.66 3.62
C GLY A 349 -8.85 -3.21 4.47
N LEU A 350 -7.89 -2.35 4.85
CA LEU A 350 -6.69 -2.78 5.58
C LEU A 350 -6.98 -3.31 6.99
N THR A 351 -8.07 -2.84 7.61
CA THR A 351 -8.42 -3.22 8.98
C THR A 351 -9.67 -4.08 9.01
N LEU A 352 -10.86 -3.56 8.69
CA LEU A 352 -12.11 -4.31 8.80
C LEU A 352 -12.15 -5.48 7.82
N GLY A 353 -11.76 -5.25 6.57
CA GLY A 353 -11.61 -6.28 5.54
C GLY A 353 -10.60 -7.37 5.90
N ALA A 354 -9.59 -7.05 6.72
CA ALA A 354 -8.58 -7.98 7.23
C ALA A 354 -8.86 -8.47 8.67
N GLY A 355 -10.02 -8.18 9.27
CA GLY A 355 -10.39 -8.63 10.62
C GLY A 355 -9.63 -7.97 11.78
N ARG A 356 -9.14 -6.74 11.60
CA ARG A 356 -8.31 -6.00 12.57
C ARG A 356 -8.99 -4.74 13.13
N PRO A 357 -10.20 -4.83 13.73
CA PRO A 357 -10.92 -3.65 14.22
C PRO A 357 -10.16 -2.88 15.32
N LYS A 358 -9.34 -3.56 16.13
CA LYS A 358 -8.51 -2.88 17.14
C LYS A 358 -7.52 -1.89 16.52
N ASP A 359 -6.96 -2.24 15.36
CA ASP A 359 -6.04 -1.36 14.65
C ASP A 359 -6.79 -0.18 14.02
N ALA A 360 -8.00 -0.41 13.52
CA ALA A 360 -8.89 0.66 13.05
C ALA A 360 -9.16 1.68 14.17
N ALA A 361 -9.53 1.20 15.36
CA ALA A 361 -9.80 2.06 16.51
C ALA A 361 -8.56 2.85 16.96
N ASN A 362 -7.39 2.21 16.97
CA ASN A 362 -6.13 2.88 17.30
C ASN A 362 -5.82 4.00 16.30
N ILE A 363 -5.87 3.71 14.99
CA ILE A 363 -5.60 4.69 13.93
C ILE A 363 -6.61 5.85 13.98
N LEU A 364 -7.91 5.57 14.13
CA LEU A 364 -8.94 6.62 14.23
C LEU A 364 -8.67 7.57 15.41
N ARG A 365 -8.36 7.03 16.60
CA ARG A 365 -7.97 7.85 17.76
C ARG A 365 -6.70 8.66 17.49
N SER A 366 -5.67 8.03 16.94
CA SER A 366 -4.40 8.70 16.66
C SER A 366 -4.60 9.86 15.68
N PHE A 367 -5.39 9.69 14.63
CA PHE A 367 -5.66 10.74 13.64
C PHE A 367 -6.57 11.85 14.17
N ALA A 368 -7.56 11.54 15.03
CA ALA A 368 -8.42 12.54 15.66
C ALA A 368 -7.62 13.65 16.38
N ARG A 369 -6.45 13.29 16.94
CA ARG A 369 -5.55 14.22 17.63
C ARG A 369 -4.91 15.26 16.72
N TYR A 370 -4.85 14.99 15.42
CA TYR A 370 -4.32 15.89 14.41
C TYR A 370 -5.39 16.77 13.78
N VAL A 371 -6.67 16.66 14.17
CA VAL A 371 -7.71 17.54 13.63
C VAL A 371 -7.43 18.98 14.08
N GLN A 372 -7.34 19.89 13.11
CA GLN A 372 -7.15 21.32 13.36
C GLN A 372 -8.06 22.13 12.43
N ASN A 373 -8.85 23.05 13.00
CA ASN A 373 -9.81 23.89 12.25
C ASN A 373 -10.72 23.07 11.32
N GLY A 374 -11.16 21.89 11.78
CA GLY A 374 -11.99 20.96 11.00
C GLY A 374 -11.25 20.15 9.93
N LEU A 375 -9.92 20.24 9.84
CA LEU A 375 -9.14 19.53 8.83
C LEU A 375 -8.22 18.49 9.46
N LEU A 376 -8.15 17.30 8.85
CA LEU A 376 -7.05 16.37 9.04
C LEU A 376 -5.87 16.75 8.14
N PRO A 377 -4.64 16.41 8.53
CA PRO A 377 -3.50 16.57 7.63
C PRO A 377 -3.61 15.69 6.37
N ASN A 378 -3.17 16.24 5.25
CA ASN A 378 -2.93 15.49 4.03
C ASN A 378 -1.67 14.62 4.16
N ASN A 379 -0.53 15.23 4.48
CA ASN A 379 0.76 14.54 4.54
C ASN A 379 1.45 14.70 5.89
N PHE A 380 2.09 13.62 6.34
CA PHE A 380 2.96 13.61 7.51
C PHE A 380 4.42 13.70 7.05
N PRO A 381 5.20 14.70 7.51
CA PRO A 381 6.57 14.89 7.06
C PRO A 381 7.49 13.71 7.42
N ASP A 382 8.52 13.50 6.59
CA ASP A 382 9.62 12.54 6.81
C ASP A 382 10.46 12.82 8.06
N ARG A 383 10.39 14.04 8.60
CA ARG A 383 11.18 14.50 9.73
C ARG A 383 10.28 14.76 10.92
N SER A 384 10.65 14.19 12.07
CA SER A 384 9.98 14.46 13.34
C SER A 384 9.97 15.96 13.66
N GLY A 385 8.88 16.43 14.28
CA GLY A 385 8.72 17.81 14.73
C GLY A 385 8.29 18.83 13.67
N VAL A 386 8.08 18.42 12.41
CA VAL A 386 7.54 19.31 11.35
C VAL A 386 6.01 19.29 11.37
N ILE A 387 5.38 20.46 11.22
CA ILE A 387 3.92 20.60 11.19
C ILE A 387 3.37 19.86 9.94
N PRO A 388 2.38 18.97 10.10
CA PRO A 388 1.71 18.32 8.97
C PRO A 388 1.03 19.32 8.01
N GLY A 389 0.95 18.98 6.72
CA GLY A 389 0.26 19.82 5.74
C GLY A 389 -1.25 19.59 5.77
N TYR A 390 -2.05 20.66 5.85
CA TYR A 390 -3.52 20.60 5.91
C TYR A 390 -4.21 20.96 4.58
N ASN A 391 -3.49 20.82 3.46
CA ASN A 391 -4.00 21.11 2.11
C ASN A 391 -4.81 19.95 1.53
N THR A 392 -5.92 19.61 2.18
CA THR A 392 -6.85 18.55 1.75
C THR A 392 -8.29 18.94 2.10
N ALA A 393 -9.20 18.80 1.13
CA ALA A 393 -10.64 18.99 1.32
C ALA A 393 -11.39 17.68 1.60
N ASP A 394 -10.77 16.54 1.28
CA ASP A 394 -11.39 15.21 1.32
C ASP A 394 -10.98 14.35 2.52
N ALA A 395 -9.76 14.49 3.05
CA ALA A 395 -9.23 13.57 4.07
C ALA A 395 -10.13 13.48 5.32
N THR A 396 -10.60 14.62 5.84
CA THR A 396 -11.49 14.64 7.00
C THR A 396 -12.85 14.01 6.70
N LEU A 397 -13.38 14.21 5.50
CA LEU A 397 -14.67 13.65 5.14
C LEU A 397 -14.56 12.12 4.99
N TRP A 398 -13.45 11.62 4.42
CA TRP A 398 -13.12 10.20 4.43
C TRP A 398 -12.96 9.62 5.84
N TYR A 399 -12.40 10.37 6.78
CA TYR A 399 -12.32 9.95 8.19
C TYR A 399 -13.70 9.68 8.79
N VAL A 400 -14.72 10.48 8.46
CA VAL A 400 -16.10 10.24 8.90
C VAL A 400 -16.66 8.96 8.27
N ILE A 401 -16.39 8.70 6.99
CA ILE A 401 -16.76 7.43 6.32
C ILE A 401 -16.09 6.23 7.01
N ALA A 402 -14.82 6.38 7.36
CA ALA A 402 -14.03 5.33 8.01
C ALA A 402 -14.56 5.01 9.41
N LEU A 403 -14.87 6.02 10.23
CA LEU A 403 -15.49 5.84 11.55
C LEU A 403 -16.89 5.22 11.44
N HIS A 404 -17.70 5.63 10.46
CA HIS A 404 -18.99 5.01 10.21
C HIS A 404 -18.85 3.52 9.88
N SER A 405 -17.93 3.18 8.98
CA SER A 405 -17.67 1.79 8.60
C SER A 405 -17.20 0.96 9.81
N TYR A 406 -16.35 1.54 10.67
CA TYR A 406 -15.93 0.92 11.92
C TYR A 406 -17.11 0.66 12.86
N ALA A 407 -17.96 1.68 13.08
CA ALA A 407 -19.11 1.58 13.97
C ALA A 407 -20.10 0.50 13.50
N ARG A 408 -20.37 0.43 12.19
CA ARG A 408 -21.20 -0.59 11.55
C ARG A 408 -20.64 -2.01 11.74
N ALA A 409 -19.33 -2.17 11.54
CA ALA A 409 -18.67 -3.47 11.63
C ALA A 409 -18.50 -3.99 13.06
N THR A 410 -18.43 -3.11 14.07
CA THR A 410 -18.05 -3.48 15.45
C THR A 410 -19.15 -3.27 16.49
N ASN A 411 -20.14 -2.42 16.19
CA ASN A 411 -21.11 -1.90 17.16
C ASN A 411 -20.45 -1.22 18.39
N ASP A 412 -19.21 -0.74 18.26
CA ASP A 412 -18.50 -0.06 19.34
C ASP A 412 -18.99 1.38 19.52
N ALA A 413 -20.07 1.53 20.29
CA ALA A 413 -20.62 2.83 20.65
C ALA A 413 -19.66 3.70 21.46
N THR A 414 -18.75 3.09 22.23
CA THR A 414 -17.79 3.80 23.09
C THR A 414 -16.80 4.62 22.28
N LEU A 415 -16.20 4.04 21.23
CA LEU A 415 -15.31 4.82 20.36
C LEU A 415 -16.07 5.95 19.65
N VAL A 416 -17.30 5.69 19.22
CA VAL A 416 -18.09 6.74 18.56
C VAL A 416 -18.42 7.86 19.56
N ASP A 417 -18.76 7.56 20.81
CA ASP A 417 -18.97 8.56 21.88
C ASP A 417 -17.72 9.40 22.12
N GLU A 418 -16.56 8.74 22.17
CA GLU A 418 -15.25 9.36 22.35
C GLU A 418 -14.93 10.36 21.21
N LEU A 419 -15.25 10.01 19.96
CA LEU A 419 -14.91 10.80 18.78
C LEU A 419 -16.02 11.75 18.31
N LEU A 420 -17.24 11.62 18.82
CA LEU A 420 -18.38 12.45 18.41
C LEU A 420 -18.15 13.96 18.59
N PRO A 421 -17.51 14.45 19.67
CA PRO A 421 -17.19 15.87 19.80
C PRO A 421 -16.31 16.39 18.65
N VAL A 422 -15.34 15.59 18.20
CA VAL A 422 -14.47 15.93 17.07
C VAL A 422 -15.28 16.02 15.77
N LEU A 423 -16.21 15.09 15.54
CA LEU A 423 -17.11 15.13 14.37
C LEU A 423 -17.99 16.39 14.36
N LYS A 424 -18.54 16.77 15.51
CA LYS A 424 -19.33 18.02 15.64
C LYS A 424 -18.48 19.25 15.31
N ASP A 425 -17.25 19.31 15.81
CA ASP A 425 -16.34 20.43 15.54
C ASP A 425 -15.93 20.49 14.06
N ILE A 426 -15.66 19.34 13.44
CA ILE A 426 -15.40 19.23 11.99
C ILE A 426 -16.54 19.86 11.18
N VAL A 427 -17.79 19.45 11.45
CA VAL A 427 -18.96 19.97 10.72
C VAL A 427 -19.17 21.45 10.98
N ALA A 428 -19.00 21.92 12.23
CA ALA A 428 -19.10 23.34 12.56
C ALA A 428 -18.04 24.20 11.86
N TRP A 429 -16.81 23.70 11.72
CA TRP A 429 -15.76 24.37 10.95
C TRP A 429 -16.04 24.42 9.46
N HIS A 430 -16.54 23.33 8.84
CA HIS A 430 -16.93 23.35 7.43
C HIS A 430 -18.08 24.32 7.17
N ILE A 431 -19.04 24.46 8.09
CA ILE A 431 -20.12 25.45 7.98
C ILE A 431 -19.58 26.89 8.09
N ARG A 432 -18.62 27.14 8.99
CA ARG A 432 -18.00 28.47 9.16
C ARG A 432 -17.02 28.83 8.04
N GLY A 433 -16.39 27.83 7.44
CA GLY A 433 -15.21 27.96 6.59
C GLY A 433 -13.93 27.59 7.34
N THR A 434 -13.06 26.85 6.66
CA THR A 434 -11.75 26.38 7.15
C THR A 434 -10.61 27.02 6.35
N LEU A 435 -9.44 26.39 6.26
CA LEU A 435 -8.34 26.86 5.40
C LEU A 435 -8.72 26.73 3.91
N TYR A 436 -8.01 27.48 3.05
CA TYR A 436 -8.10 27.38 1.58
C TYR A 436 -9.52 27.54 1.01
N HIS A 437 -10.35 28.35 1.69
CA HIS A 437 -11.76 28.58 1.35
C HIS A 437 -12.58 27.29 1.22
N ILE A 438 -12.23 26.27 2.00
CA ILE A 438 -13.04 25.07 2.16
C ILE A 438 -14.19 25.41 3.11
N GLY A 439 -15.42 25.49 2.61
CA GLY A 439 -16.56 25.88 3.42
C GLY A 439 -17.89 25.77 2.69
N VAL A 440 -18.98 25.74 3.47
CA VAL A 440 -20.34 25.65 2.93
C VAL A 440 -20.73 26.97 2.26
N ASP A 441 -21.21 26.89 1.03
CA ASP A 441 -21.86 28.01 0.36
C ASP A 441 -23.28 28.19 0.95
N PRO A 442 -23.59 29.33 1.59
CA PRO A 442 -24.90 29.53 2.22
C PRO A 442 -26.06 29.61 1.24
N LYS A 443 -25.80 29.72 -0.08
CA LYS A 443 -26.86 29.79 -1.10
C LYS A 443 -27.46 28.42 -1.41
N ASP A 444 -26.67 27.36 -1.30
CA ASP A 444 -27.08 26.01 -1.75
C ASP A 444 -26.62 24.87 -0.82
N ASP A 445 -26.00 25.18 0.32
CA ASP A 445 -25.45 24.24 1.30
C ASP A 445 -24.34 23.31 0.76
N LEU A 446 -23.91 23.50 -0.49
CA LEU A 446 -22.83 22.72 -1.10
C LEU A 446 -21.47 23.18 -0.56
N LEU A 447 -20.53 22.24 -0.47
CA LEU A 447 -19.18 22.51 -0.01
C LEU A 447 -18.32 23.01 -1.16
N HIS A 448 -17.86 24.26 -1.03
CA HIS A 448 -16.83 24.85 -1.88
C HIS A 448 -15.45 24.49 -1.33
N ALA A 449 -14.47 24.28 -2.21
CA ALA A 449 -13.07 24.13 -1.87
C ALA A 449 -12.19 24.74 -2.97
N GLY A 450 -11.17 25.51 -2.58
CA GLY A 450 -10.14 25.94 -3.52
C GLY A 450 -9.60 27.35 -3.27
N GLU A 451 -8.30 27.47 -3.48
CA GLU A 451 -7.55 28.73 -3.54
C GLU A 451 -6.59 28.64 -4.73
N PRO A 452 -6.37 29.72 -5.50
CA PRO A 452 -5.39 29.72 -6.58
C PRO A 452 -4.02 29.21 -6.13
N GLY A 453 -3.44 28.27 -6.89
CA GLY A 453 -2.13 27.70 -6.61
C GLY A 453 -2.10 26.60 -5.54
N VAL A 454 -3.25 26.21 -4.98
CA VAL A 454 -3.36 25.15 -3.98
C VAL A 454 -4.14 23.95 -4.54
N GLN A 455 -3.60 22.76 -4.32
CA GLN A 455 -4.18 21.48 -4.70
C GLN A 455 -4.80 20.81 -3.46
N LEU A 456 -6.12 20.62 -3.46
CA LEU A 456 -6.89 20.22 -2.27
C LEU A 456 -7.60 18.86 -2.39
N THR A 457 -7.83 18.38 -3.62
CA THR A 457 -8.50 17.09 -3.87
C THR A 457 -7.48 15.99 -4.09
N TRP A 458 -7.88 14.72 -4.10
CA TRP A 458 -6.98 13.61 -4.41
C TRP A 458 -6.26 13.72 -5.77
N MET A 459 -6.80 14.51 -6.71
CA MET A 459 -6.10 14.89 -7.94
C MET A 459 -5.12 16.06 -7.69
N ASP A 460 -4.05 15.83 -6.92
CA ASP A 460 -3.16 16.86 -6.34
C ASP A 460 -1.74 16.95 -6.93
N ALA A 461 -1.56 16.58 -8.20
CA ALA A 461 -0.28 16.82 -8.86
C ALA A 461 0.04 18.33 -8.98
N LYS A 462 1.26 18.72 -8.57
CA LYS A 462 1.77 20.10 -8.66
C LYS A 462 3.24 20.12 -9.10
N VAL A 463 3.58 20.99 -10.05
CA VAL A 463 4.96 21.19 -10.51
C VAL A 463 5.36 22.67 -10.38
N GLY A 464 6.26 22.97 -9.44
CA GLY A 464 6.53 24.36 -9.07
C GLY A 464 5.24 25.02 -8.60
N ASP A 465 4.82 26.11 -9.25
CA ASP A 465 3.55 26.80 -8.95
C ASP A 465 2.34 26.28 -9.76
N LEU A 466 2.56 25.39 -10.74
CA LEU A 466 1.51 24.83 -11.58
C LEU A 466 0.75 23.72 -10.84
N VAL A 467 -0.50 23.98 -10.48
CA VAL A 467 -1.47 22.92 -10.13
C VAL A 467 -1.97 22.31 -11.42
N VAL A 468 -1.72 21.01 -11.63
CA VAL A 468 -1.97 20.33 -12.91
C VAL A 468 -3.47 20.12 -13.16
N THR A 469 -4.18 19.70 -12.11
CA THR A 469 -5.63 19.44 -12.13
C THR A 469 -6.31 20.33 -11.08
N PRO A 470 -6.44 21.64 -11.34
CA PRO A 470 -7.10 22.55 -10.42
C PRO A 470 -8.59 22.22 -10.35
N ARG A 471 -9.08 21.88 -9.17
CA ARG A 471 -10.49 21.56 -8.92
C ARG A 471 -11.10 22.53 -7.91
N ILE A 472 -10.93 23.83 -8.22
CA ILE A 472 -11.45 24.96 -7.45
C ILE A 472 -12.93 25.13 -7.76
N GLY A 473 -13.77 25.25 -6.74
CA GLY A 473 -15.22 25.36 -6.87
C GLY A 473 -15.91 24.36 -5.96
N LYS A 474 -16.90 23.65 -6.45
CA LYS A 474 -17.61 22.57 -5.74
C LYS A 474 -17.34 21.24 -6.44
N PRO A 475 -16.30 20.48 -6.04
CA PRO A 475 -16.01 19.17 -6.64
C PRO A 475 -17.09 18.14 -6.30
N VAL A 476 -17.38 17.24 -7.25
CA VAL A 476 -18.49 16.28 -7.15
C VAL A 476 -18.34 15.29 -5.98
N GLU A 477 -17.16 14.72 -5.78
CA GLU A 477 -16.92 13.75 -4.72
C GLU A 477 -16.83 14.40 -3.34
N ILE A 478 -16.33 15.64 -3.27
CA ILE A 478 -16.30 16.42 -2.02
C ILE A 478 -17.72 16.66 -1.52
N ASN A 479 -18.65 16.96 -2.42
CA ASN A 479 -20.06 17.14 -2.07
C ASN A 479 -20.78 15.83 -1.77
N ALA A 480 -20.41 14.73 -2.44
CA ALA A 480 -20.89 13.40 -2.07
C ALA A 480 -20.43 12.98 -0.66
N LEU A 481 -19.17 13.25 -0.32
CA LEU A 481 -18.60 13.00 1.00
C LEU A 481 -19.22 13.92 2.07
N TRP A 482 -19.44 15.20 1.76
CA TRP A 482 -20.09 16.15 2.66
C TRP A 482 -21.52 15.74 3.00
N TYR A 483 -22.32 15.36 1.99
CA TYR A 483 -23.65 14.79 2.19
C TYR A 483 -23.61 13.60 3.16
N ASN A 484 -22.68 12.67 2.92
CA ASN A 484 -22.50 11.50 3.78
C ASN A 484 -22.08 11.87 5.20
N THR A 485 -21.19 12.85 5.38
CA THR A 485 -20.79 13.33 6.71
C THR A 485 -21.98 13.84 7.53
N LEU A 486 -22.88 14.62 6.91
CA LEU A 486 -24.08 15.11 7.58
C LEU A 486 -25.05 13.96 7.94
N ARG A 487 -25.27 13.01 7.02
CA ARG A 487 -26.12 11.83 7.28
C ARG A 487 -25.57 10.96 8.41
N ILE A 488 -24.26 10.71 8.43
CA ILE A 488 -23.58 9.92 9.45
C ILE A 488 -23.68 10.60 10.82
N LEU A 489 -23.42 11.92 10.88
CA LEU A 489 -23.52 12.65 12.13
C LEU A 489 -24.96 12.63 12.67
N ALA A 490 -25.96 12.78 11.80
CA ALA A 490 -27.36 12.65 12.18
C ALA A 490 -27.69 11.25 12.74
N GLU A 491 -27.25 10.18 12.07
CA GLU A 491 -27.43 8.80 12.55
C GLU A 491 -26.79 8.59 13.92
N PHE A 492 -25.56 9.05 14.12
CA PHE A 492 -24.87 8.95 15.40
C PHE A 492 -25.57 9.73 16.52
N LEU A 493 -26.12 10.91 16.23
CA LEU A 493 -26.86 11.70 17.22
C LEU A 493 -28.21 11.09 17.58
N ALA A 494 -28.95 10.61 16.58
CA ALA A 494 -30.22 9.94 16.77
C ALA A 494 -30.06 8.68 17.65
N ALA A 495 -29.02 7.87 17.39
CA ALA A 495 -28.68 6.70 18.19
C ALA A 495 -28.37 7.02 19.66
N ARG A 496 -28.04 8.28 19.98
CA ARG A 496 -27.74 8.79 21.33
C ARG A 496 -28.87 9.59 21.96
N GLY A 497 -30.06 9.58 21.33
CA GLY A 497 -31.25 10.27 21.84
C GLY A 497 -31.31 11.77 21.55
N ASP A 498 -30.33 12.34 20.83
CA ASP A 498 -30.32 13.76 20.44
C ASP A 498 -31.08 13.97 19.12
N GLN A 499 -32.40 13.71 19.17
CA GLN A 499 -33.28 13.74 18.01
C GLN A 499 -33.39 15.14 17.38
N ALA A 500 -33.30 16.19 18.20
CA ALA A 500 -33.38 17.57 17.72
C ALA A 500 -32.15 17.93 16.86
N ALA A 501 -30.94 17.63 17.35
CA ALA A 501 -29.72 17.87 16.57
C ALA A 501 -29.64 16.95 15.34
N ALA A 502 -30.06 15.69 15.48
CA ALA A 502 -30.14 14.76 14.34
C ALA A 502 -31.01 15.35 13.21
N ALA A 503 -32.23 15.78 13.52
CA ALA A 503 -33.15 16.36 12.55
C ALA A 503 -32.60 17.63 11.86
N GLU A 504 -31.80 18.44 12.56
CA GLU A 504 -31.13 19.61 11.97
C GLU A 504 -30.12 19.20 10.88
N TYR A 505 -29.27 18.21 11.17
CA TYR A 505 -28.30 17.70 10.21
C TYR A 505 -28.96 16.94 9.06
N GLU A 506 -30.06 16.21 9.31
CA GLU A 506 -30.86 15.59 8.26
C GLU A 506 -31.44 16.66 7.32
N ALA A 507 -32.08 17.69 7.85
CA ALA A 507 -32.64 18.77 7.05
C ALA A 507 -31.58 19.50 6.21
N ARG A 508 -30.35 19.67 6.75
CA ARG A 508 -29.23 20.21 5.98
C ARG A 508 -28.79 19.24 4.87
N SER A 509 -28.66 17.96 5.18
CA SER A 509 -28.30 16.94 4.18
C SER A 509 -29.32 16.86 3.03
N ASP A 510 -30.62 17.06 3.31
CA ASP A 510 -31.66 17.07 2.29
C ASP A 510 -31.54 18.27 1.35
N ARG A 511 -31.17 19.44 1.89
CA ARG A 511 -30.85 20.62 1.06
C ARG A 511 -29.62 20.40 0.20
N VAL A 512 -28.55 19.82 0.76
CA VAL A 512 -27.35 19.41 0.00
C VAL A 512 -27.74 18.48 -1.15
N ARG A 513 -28.57 17.46 -0.90
CA ARG A 513 -29.03 16.53 -1.93
C ARG A 513 -29.82 17.24 -3.03
N ALA A 514 -30.76 18.10 -2.66
CA ALA A 514 -31.56 18.86 -3.63
C ALA A 514 -30.68 19.76 -4.50
N SER A 515 -29.76 20.51 -3.88
CA SER A 515 -28.80 21.37 -4.58
C SER A 515 -27.85 20.58 -5.47
N PHE A 516 -27.35 19.44 -4.99
CA PHE A 516 -26.46 18.57 -5.76
C PHE A 516 -27.14 18.10 -7.05
N LEU A 517 -28.37 17.58 -6.94
CA LEU A 517 -29.16 17.12 -8.09
C LEU A 517 -29.46 18.27 -9.07
N ALA A 518 -29.67 19.48 -8.57
CA ALA A 518 -29.95 20.65 -9.41
C ALA A 518 -28.70 21.21 -10.12
N ARG A 519 -27.51 21.11 -9.50
CA ARG A 519 -26.28 21.74 -10.02
C ARG A 519 -25.40 20.80 -10.84
N PHE A 520 -25.22 19.55 -10.40
CA PHE A 520 -24.27 18.62 -11.02
C PHE A 520 -24.85 17.83 -12.20
N ARG A 521 -26.18 17.67 -12.24
CA ARG A 521 -26.85 16.94 -13.31
C ARG A 521 -27.27 17.87 -14.43
N ARG A 522 -27.15 17.38 -15.66
CA ARG A 522 -27.54 18.11 -16.85
C ARG A 522 -28.27 17.20 -17.84
N PRO A 523 -29.38 17.64 -18.46
CA PRO A 523 -30.14 16.81 -19.38
C PRO A 523 -29.36 16.39 -20.64
N ASP A 524 -28.33 17.15 -21.00
CA ASP A 524 -27.48 16.98 -22.18
C ASP A 524 -26.30 16.02 -21.95
N HIS A 525 -26.04 15.60 -20.71
CA HIS A 525 -24.96 14.68 -20.37
C HIS A 525 -25.50 13.46 -19.60
N PRO A 526 -25.08 12.22 -19.93
CA PRO A 526 -25.46 11.02 -19.16
C PRO A 526 -24.68 10.89 -17.84
N TYR A 527 -23.85 11.87 -17.50
CA TYR A 527 -22.91 11.89 -16.39
C TYR A 527 -22.93 13.24 -15.64
N LEU A 528 -22.23 13.34 -14.51
CA LEU A 528 -22.20 14.54 -13.67
C LEU A 528 -21.09 15.53 -14.05
N ALA A 529 -21.30 16.82 -13.79
CA ALA A 529 -20.20 17.78 -13.73
C ALA A 529 -19.11 17.30 -12.76
N ASP A 530 -17.83 17.47 -13.09
CA ASP A 530 -16.74 17.14 -12.17
C ASP A 530 -16.58 18.21 -11.09
N VAL A 531 -16.75 19.48 -11.47
CA VAL A 531 -16.71 20.65 -10.59
C VAL A 531 -17.77 21.66 -11.04
N VAL A 532 -18.54 22.22 -10.12
CA VAL A 532 -19.47 23.34 -10.41
C VAL A 532 -19.01 24.62 -9.74
N ASP A 533 -19.44 25.77 -10.25
CA ASP A 533 -19.05 27.09 -9.74
C ASP A 533 -17.52 27.30 -9.68
N GLY A 534 -16.78 26.72 -10.63
CA GLY A 534 -15.34 26.91 -10.75
C GLY A 534 -14.98 28.29 -11.33
N PRO A 535 -13.69 28.68 -11.33
CA PRO A 535 -13.25 29.98 -11.85
C PRO A 535 -13.65 30.26 -13.31
N SER A 536 -13.85 29.22 -14.11
CA SER A 536 -14.28 29.30 -15.52
C SER A 536 -15.74 28.87 -15.74
N GLY A 537 -16.51 28.68 -14.67
CA GLY A 537 -17.87 28.10 -14.70
C GLY A 537 -17.89 26.62 -14.34
N ASP A 538 -18.96 25.93 -14.74
CA ASP A 538 -19.15 24.50 -14.50
C ASP A 538 -18.28 23.66 -15.45
N ASP A 539 -17.58 22.67 -14.90
CA ASP A 539 -16.68 21.75 -15.61
C ASP A 539 -17.37 20.39 -15.83
N PHE A 540 -17.58 20.04 -17.10
CA PHE A 540 -18.18 18.78 -17.54
C PHE A 540 -17.16 17.79 -18.12
N THR A 541 -15.90 17.94 -17.75
CA THR A 541 -14.85 16.96 -18.05
C THR A 541 -15.21 15.62 -17.42
N LEU A 542 -15.29 14.56 -18.23
CA LEU A 542 -15.66 13.23 -17.72
C LEU A 542 -14.50 12.62 -16.91
N ARG A 543 -14.70 12.53 -15.61
CA ARG A 543 -13.76 11.98 -14.62
C ARG A 543 -14.43 10.94 -13.71
N PRO A 544 -13.65 10.08 -13.04
CA PRO A 544 -14.22 8.99 -12.24
C PRO A 544 -14.81 9.45 -10.91
N ASN A 545 -14.57 10.70 -10.48
CA ASN A 545 -14.97 11.24 -9.18
C ASN A 545 -16.48 11.14 -8.91
N GLN A 546 -17.29 11.23 -9.96
CA GLN A 546 -18.75 11.11 -9.87
C GLN A 546 -19.23 9.75 -9.33
N ILE A 547 -18.40 8.69 -9.39
CA ILE A 547 -18.76 7.36 -8.90
C ILE A 547 -19.10 7.37 -7.39
N PHE A 548 -18.52 8.31 -6.64
CA PHE A 548 -18.80 8.49 -5.22
C PHE A 548 -20.22 8.98 -4.93
N ALA A 549 -20.92 9.57 -5.91
CA ALA A 549 -22.34 9.89 -5.77
C ALA A 549 -23.22 8.63 -5.70
N VAL A 550 -22.69 7.46 -6.09
CA VAL A 550 -23.38 6.16 -6.09
C VAL A 550 -22.79 5.19 -5.05
N SER A 551 -21.46 5.15 -4.91
CA SER A 551 -20.79 4.11 -4.10
C SER A 551 -20.77 4.37 -2.60
N LEU A 552 -20.89 5.62 -2.15
CA LEU A 552 -20.82 5.95 -0.72
C LEU A 552 -22.01 5.41 0.08
N PRO A 553 -21.88 5.26 1.43
CA PRO A 553 -22.92 4.65 2.27
C PRO A 553 -24.33 5.20 2.06
N PHE A 554 -24.46 6.52 1.96
CA PHE A 554 -25.68 7.25 1.60
C PHE A 554 -25.55 7.76 0.16
N PRO A 555 -26.08 7.03 -0.84
CA PRO A 555 -25.92 7.42 -2.23
C PRO A 555 -26.82 8.61 -2.58
N LEU A 556 -26.25 9.59 -3.30
CA LEU A 556 -26.97 10.73 -3.83
C LEU A 556 -27.85 10.34 -5.03
N LEU A 557 -27.36 9.41 -5.86
CA LEU A 557 -28.04 8.87 -7.03
C LEU A 557 -28.47 7.42 -6.82
N GLN A 558 -29.64 7.05 -7.35
CA GLN A 558 -30.19 5.69 -7.29
C GLN A 558 -30.93 5.35 -8.58
N GLY A 559 -31.23 4.07 -8.79
CA GLY A 559 -32.00 3.59 -9.94
C GLY A 559 -31.35 3.95 -11.28
N SER A 560 -32.17 4.38 -12.25
CA SER A 560 -31.72 4.76 -13.61
C SER A 560 -30.67 5.86 -13.64
N GLU A 561 -30.64 6.73 -12.64
CA GLU A 561 -29.69 7.85 -12.58
C GLU A 561 -28.30 7.35 -12.17
N ALA A 562 -28.26 6.43 -11.21
CA ALA A 562 -27.03 5.74 -10.85
C ALA A 562 -26.52 4.88 -12.02
N ALA A 563 -27.41 4.11 -12.66
CA ALA A 563 -27.08 3.29 -13.82
C ALA A 563 -26.46 4.12 -14.96
N SER A 564 -27.05 5.28 -15.31
CA SER A 564 -26.52 6.18 -16.35
C SER A 564 -25.07 6.62 -16.07
N VAL A 565 -24.77 7.01 -14.83
CA VAL A 565 -23.41 7.42 -14.42
C VAL A 565 -22.45 6.24 -14.45
N VAL A 566 -22.86 5.08 -13.92
CA VAL A 566 -22.04 3.87 -13.88
C VAL A 566 -21.71 3.39 -15.30
N ASP A 567 -22.70 3.38 -16.20
CA ASP A 567 -22.53 2.96 -17.59
C ASP A 567 -21.54 3.86 -18.33
N GLU A 568 -21.65 5.18 -18.16
CA GLU A 568 -20.76 6.10 -18.86
C GLU A 568 -19.32 6.03 -18.33
N VAL A 569 -19.15 5.93 -17.00
CA VAL A 569 -17.83 5.67 -16.39
C VAL A 569 -17.27 4.33 -16.84
N GLY A 570 -18.12 3.29 -16.89
CA GLY A 570 -17.75 1.95 -17.36
C GLY A 570 -17.31 1.94 -18.82
N ARG A 571 -18.00 2.71 -19.67
CA ARG A 571 -17.75 2.79 -21.11
C ARG A 571 -16.41 3.45 -21.44
N LEU A 572 -16.06 4.54 -20.74
CA LEU A 572 -14.91 5.38 -21.11
C LEU A 572 -13.72 5.27 -20.16
N LEU A 573 -13.95 5.03 -18.88
CA LEU A 573 -12.90 5.13 -17.86
C LEU A 573 -12.46 3.78 -17.33
N LEU A 574 -13.31 2.76 -17.32
CA LEU A 574 -12.95 1.43 -16.83
C LEU A 574 -11.84 0.79 -17.66
N THR A 575 -10.93 0.15 -16.94
CA THR A 575 -9.86 -0.73 -17.46
C THR A 575 -9.84 -2.01 -16.63
N SER A 576 -8.92 -2.93 -16.93
CA SER A 576 -8.78 -4.20 -16.20
C SER A 576 -8.52 -4.04 -14.70
N TYR A 577 -7.88 -2.93 -14.28
CA TYR A 577 -7.36 -2.82 -12.91
C TYR A 577 -7.80 -1.56 -12.16
N GLY A 578 -8.63 -0.71 -12.78
CA GLY A 578 -9.03 0.57 -12.20
C GLY A 578 -9.71 1.49 -13.20
N LEU A 579 -9.89 2.76 -12.80
CA LEU A 579 -10.48 3.79 -13.64
C LEU A 579 -9.41 4.78 -14.14
N ARG A 580 -9.46 5.15 -15.42
CA ARG A 580 -8.74 6.30 -15.97
C ARG A 580 -9.17 7.56 -15.23
N SER A 581 -8.19 8.41 -14.90
CA SER A 581 -8.42 9.70 -14.23
C SER A 581 -9.07 10.77 -15.12
N LEU A 582 -9.09 10.55 -16.44
CA LEU A 582 -9.67 11.42 -17.46
C LEU A 582 -10.14 10.58 -18.66
N SER A 583 -11.24 10.99 -19.30
CA SER A 583 -11.73 10.36 -20.54
C SER A 583 -10.70 10.41 -21.67
N PRO A 584 -10.49 9.31 -22.41
CA PRO A 584 -9.68 9.31 -23.64
C PRO A 584 -10.18 10.25 -24.73
N ASP A 585 -11.46 10.64 -24.69
CA ASP A 585 -12.05 11.58 -25.65
C ASP A 585 -11.66 13.05 -25.36
N ASP A 586 -11.08 13.32 -24.19
CA ASP A 586 -10.65 14.66 -23.81
C ASP A 586 -9.29 15.03 -24.45
N PRO A 587 -9.14 16.23 -25.06
CA PRO A 587 -7.88 16.64 -25.68
C PRO A 587 -6.67 16.71 -24.73
N SER A 588 -6.89 16.80 -23.42
CA SER A 588 -5.84 16.83 -22.41
C SER A 588 -5.43 15.43 -21.91
N TYR A 589 -6.05 14.37 -22.44
CA TYR A 589 -5.76 12.99 -22.11
C TYR A 589 -4.30 12.60 -22.42
N ARG A 590 -3.68 11.91 -21.45
CA ARG A 590 -2.32 11.38 -21.49
C ARG A 590 -2.33 9.97 -20.91
N GLY A 591 -2.46 8.97 -21.79
CA GLY A 591 -2.50 7.56 -21.38
C GLY A 591 -1.15 7.00 -20.91
N THR A 592 -0.02 7.56 -21.33
CA THR A 592 1.31 7.10 -20.93
C THR A 592 1.87 7.87 -19.73
N TYR A 593 2.51 7.17 -18.78
CA TYR A 593 3.14 7.77 -17.60
C TYR A 593 4.64 7.45 -17.57
N TYR A 594 5.45 8.35 -18.13
CA TYR A 594 6.89 8.17 -18.31
C TYR A 594 7.63 9.51 -18.35
N GLY A 595 8.94 9.48 -18.13
CA GLY A 595 9.83 10.63 -18.32
C GLY A 595 10.17 11.32 -17.01
N ASN A 596 10.65 12.56 -17.09
CA ASN A 596 11.08 13.34 -15.92
C ASN A 596 9.88 13.73 -15.02
N GLN A 597 10.18 14.35 -13.87
CA GLN A 597 9.14 14.75 -12.92
C GLN A 597 8.04 15.61 -13.55
N TYR A 598 8.39 16.61 -14.36
CA TYR A 598 7.40 17.48 -15.01
C TYR A 598 6.44 16.67 -15.90
N GLN A 599 6.95 15.75 -16.73
CA GLN A 599 6.12 14.93 -17.63
C GLN A 599 5.18 14.01 -16.84
N ARG A 600 5.71 13.35 -15.81
CA ARG A 600 4.93 12.46 -14.95
C ARG A 600 3.86 13.23 -14.19
N ASP A 601 4.21 14.25 -13.44
CA ASP A 601 3.28 15.01 -12.60
C ASP A 601 2.18 15.66 -13.47
N THR A 602 2.52 16.18 -14.65
CA THR A 602 1.51 16.75 -15.59
C THR A 602 0.60 15.71 -16.25
N SER A 603 0.92 14.42 -16.16
CA SER A 603 0.07 13.33 -16.63
C SER A 603 -0.66 12.59 -15.50
N TYR A 604 -0.20 12.68 -14.25
CA TYR A 604 -0.58 11.81 -13.12
C TYR A 604 -2.10 11.65 -12.88
N HIS A 605 -2.88 12.71 -13.10
CA HIS A 605 -4.36 12.70 -13.05
C HIS A 605 -5.02 13.10 -14.37
N GLN A 606 -4.33 12.93 -15.49
CA GLN A 606 -4.81 13.30 -16.83
C GLN A 606 -4.89 12.10 -17.77
N GLY A 607 -5.13 10.90 -17.25
CA GLY A 607 -5.24 9.70 -18.07
C GLY A 607 -4.81 8.39 -17.42
N PRO A 608 -3.78 8.35 -16.54
CA PRO A 608 -3.40 7.16 -15.79
C PRO A 608 -4.59 6.55 -15.06
N VAL A 609 -4.57 5.22 -14.97
CA VAL A 609 -5.53 4.38 -14.26
C VAL A 609 -5.18 4.36 -12.78
N TRP A 610 -6.15 4.64 -11.92
CA TRP A 610 -5.99 4.55 -10.47
C TRP A 610 -6.66 3.30 -9.94
N THR A 611 -5.89 2.44 -9.25
CA THR A 611 -6.34 1.11 -8.87
C THR A 611 -7.42 1.12 -7.79
N TRP A 612 -7.31 2.01 -6.80
CA TRP A 612 -8.28 2.07 -5.70
C TRP A 612 -9.70 2.42 -6.13
N LEU A 613 -9.86 3.12 -7.25
CA LEU A 613 -11.17 3.48 -7.78
C LEU A 613 -11.96 2.25 -8.27
N ILE A 614 -11.31 1.11 -8.49
CA ILE A 614 -12.01 -0.11 -8.88
C ILE A 614 -12.99 -0.58 -7.79
N GLY A 615 -12.65 -0.38 -6.51
CA GLY A 615 -13.55 -0.74 -5.42
C GLY A 615 -14.81 0.12 -5.43
N ALA A 616 -14.65 1.44 -5.56
CA ALA A 616 -15.78 2.35 -5.67
C ALA A 616 -16.64 2.07 -6.92
N PHE A 617 -16.01 1.70 -8.04
CA PHE A 617 -16.73 1.34 -9.26
C PHE A 617 -17.53 0.04 -9.10
N ALA A 618 -16.91 -1.04 -8.59
CA ALA A 618 -17.59 -2.31 -8.35
C ALA A 618 -18.75 -2.14 -7.36
N GLU A 619 -18.58 -1.32 -6.32
CA GLU A 619 -19.64 -1.00 -5.36
C GLU A 619 -20.79 -0.23 -6.02
N ALA A 620 -20.49 0.76 -6.85
CA ALA A 620 -21.52 1.50 -7.59
C ALA A 620 -22.26 0.62 -8.60
N HIS A 621 -21.54 -0.27 -9.29
CA HIS A 621 -22.12 -1.23 -10.22
C HIS A 621 -23.09 -2.19 -9.50
N TYR A 622 -22.66 -2.78 -8.38
CA TYR A 622 -23.53 -3.62 -7.57
C TYR A 622 -24.77 -2.87 -7.08
N ARG A 623 -24.63 -1.61 -6.62
CA ARG A 623 -25.76 -0.80 -6.17
C ARG A 623 -26.73 -0.42 -7.31
N ALA A 624 -26.22 -0.20 -8.52
CA ALA A 624 -27.04 0.15 -9.68
C ALA A 624 -27.83 -1.04 -10.22
N TYR A 625 -27.23 -2.23 -10.21
CA TYR A 625 -27.77 -3.40 -10.91
C TYR A 625 -28.25 -4.54 -10.00
N GLY A 626 -27.81 -4.56 -8.73
CA GLY A 626 -28.16 -5.62 -7.78
C GLY A 626 -27.52 -6.97 -8.07
N ASP A 627 -26.50 -7.02 -8.95
CA ASP A 627 -25.81 -8.25 -9.34
C ASP A 627 -24.40 -8.29 -8.71
N PRO A 628 -24.21 -9.08 -7.62
CA PRO A 628 -22.92 -9.16 -6.95
C PRO A 628 -21.88 -9.95 -7.76
N GLN A 629 -22.30 -10.91 -8.58
CA GLN A 629 -21.38 -11.70 -9.40
C GLN A 629 -20.81 -10.85 -10.54
N ALA A 630 -21.67 -10.10 -11.24
CA ALA A 630 -21.20 -9.20 -12.29
C ALA A 630 -20.25 -8.13 -11.74
N ALA A 631 -20.48 -7.62 -10.53
CA ALA A 631 -19.56 -6.70 -9.88
C ALA A 631 -18.24 -7.36 -9.46
N LEU A 632 -18.27 -8.64 -9.05
CA LEU A 632 -17.08 -9.40 -8.69
C LEU A 632 -16.22 -9.71 -9.93
N ASP A 633 -16.85 -9.99 -11.07
CA ASP A 633 -16.16 -10.26 -12.34
C ASP A 633 -15.33 -9.05 -12.82
N LEU A 634 -15.72 -7.82 -12.45
CA LEU A 634 -14.93 -6.61 -12.69
C LEU A 634 -13.60 -6.59 -11.94
N LEU A 635 -13.51 -7.31 -10.81
CA LEU A 635 -12.30 -7.41 -9.99
C LEU A 635 -11.42 -8.59 -10.40
N ALA A 636 -11.96 -9.59 -11.10
CA ALA A 636 -11.25 -10.82 -11.45
C ALA A 636 -9.85 -10.60 -12.08
N PRO A 637 -9.64 -9.62 -12.99
CA PRO A 637 -8.31 -9.38 -13.54
C PRO A 637 -7.27 -8.97 -12.50
N CYS A 638 -7.66 -8.44 -11.34
CA CYS A 638 -6.71 -8.13 -10.26
C CYS A 638 -5.88 -9.35 -9.84
N GLU A 639 -6.36 -10.59 -10.02
CA GLU A 639 -5.54 -11.79 -9.77
C GLU A 639 -4.29 -11.85 -10.66
N ASP A 640 -4.40 -11.46 -11.92
CA ASP A 640 -3.25 -11.39 -12.85
C ASP A 640 -2.26 -10.30 -12.41
N HIS A 641 -2.78 -9.16 -11.95
CA HIS A 641 -1.97 -8.07 -11.42
C HIS A 641 -1.18 -8.47 -10.17
N LEU A 642 -1.72 -9.33 -9.29
CA LEU A 642 -0.96 -9.86 -8.14
C LEU A 642 0.26 -10.70 -8.56
N ARG A 643 0.36 -11.11 -9.83
CA ARG A 643 1.48 -11.88 -10.41
C ARG A 643 2.39 -11.01 -11.30
N ASP A 644 2.20 -9.70 -11.30
CA ASP A 644 2.99 -8.75 -12.08
C ASP A 644 3.39 -7.52 -11.25
N ALA A 645 4.41 -6.77 -11.70
CA ALA A 645 4.93 -5.61 -10.99
C ALA A 645 5.21 -5.87 -9.50
N GLY A 646 4.32 -5.46 -8.58
CA GLY A 646 4.41 -5.80 -7.17
C GLY A 646 3.82 -7.18 -6.87
N LEU A 647 4.67 -8.18 -6.61
CA LEU A 647 4.21 -9.55 -6.38
C LEU A 647 3.39 -9.67 -5.09
N GLY A 648 2.16 -10.19 -5.22
CA GLY A 648 1.22 -10.40 -4.13
C GLY A 648 0.56 -9.12 -3.61
N THR A 649 0.68 -8.00 -4.33
CA THR A 649 0.15 -6.69 -3.91
C THR A 649 -0.36 -5.89 -5.12
N VAL A 650 -0.93 -4.70 -4.87
CA VAL A 650 -1.55 -3.87 -5.91
C VAL A 650 -0.76 -2.57 -6.08
N SER A 651 -0.28 -2.33 -7.30
CA SER A 651 0.38 -1.07 -7.67
C SER A 651 -0.55 0.15 -7.57
N GLU A 652 0.05 1.32 -7.42
CA GLU A 652 -0.65 2.59 -7.23
C GLU A 652 -1.46 3.02 -8.46
N ILE A 653 -0.79 3.07 -9.62
CA ILE A 653 -1.37 3.50 -10.89
C ILE A 653 -0.90 2.60 -12.03
N LEU A 654 -1.61 2.66 -13.14
CA LEU A 654 -1.18 2.08 -14.41
C LEU A 654 -1.33 3.09 -15.54
N GLU A 655 -0.68 2.82 -16.67
CA GLU A 655 -0.91 3.58 -17.89
C GLU A 655 -2.39 3.47 -18.33
N GLY A 656 -2.96 4.59 -18.75
CA GLY A 656 -4.32 4.70 -19.27
C GLY A 656 -4.53 3.96 -20.59
N ASP A 657 -3.48 3.83 -21.40
CA ASP A 657 -3.52 3.12 -22.67
C ASP A 657 -3.12 1.64 -22.50
N PRO A 658 -3.68 0.72 -23.29
CA PRO A 658 -3.22 -0.66 -23.33
C PRO A 658 -1.72 -0.75 -23.64
N PRO A 659 -0.96 -1.65 -22.99
CA PRO A 659 -1.43 -2.77 -22.17
C PRO A 659 -1.59 -2.45 -20.67
N HIS A 660 -1.76 -1.18 -20.29
CA HIS A 660 -1.91 -0.75 -18.89
C HIS A 660 -0.71 -1.14 -18.03
N LEU A 661 0.49 -0.68 -18.39
CA LEU A 661 1.69 -1.00 -17.63
C LEU A 661 1.62 -0.43 -16.21
N PRO A 662 1.94 -1.22 -15.16
CA PRO A 662 2.00 -0.71 -13.80
C PRO A 662 3.08 0.37 -13.65
N LYS A 663 2.73 1.43 -12.93
CA LYS A 663 3.57 2.58 -12.60
C LYS A 663 3.35 2.94 -11.13
N GLY A 664 4.00 4.02 -10.69
CA GLY A 664 3.86 4.45 -9.31
C GLY A 664 4.55 3.49 -8.32
N CYS A 665 4.10 3.51 -7.07
CA CYS A 665 4.46 2.52 -6.05
C CYS A 665 4.01 1.13 -6.49
N ILE A 666 4.87 0.12 -6.30
CA ILE A 666 4.53 -1.27 -6.63
C ILE A 666 3.49 -1.85 -5.68
N ALA A 667 3.42 -1.32 -4.47
CA ALA A 667 2.53 -1.74 -3.39
C ALA A 667 1.87 -0.51 -2.79
N GLN A 668 0.56 -0.37 -2.93
CA GLN A 668 -0.17 0.79 -2.44
C GLN A 668 -1.34 0.36 -1.53
N ALA A 669 -1.47 1.05 -0.40
CA ALA A 669 -2.47 0.83 0.65
C ALA A 669 -3.94 0.90 0.19
N TRP A 670 -4.41 2.00 -0.42
CA TRP A 670 -5.77 2.13 -0.97
C TRP A 670 -6.09 1.09 -2.04
N GLY A 671 -5.10 0.67 -2.84
CA GLY A 671 -5.29 -0.27 -3.94
C GLY A 671 -5.57 -1.66 -3.40
N VAL A 672 -4.71 -2.12 -2.50
CA VAL A 672 -4.90 -3.37 -1.75
C VAL A 672 -6.20 -3.33 -0.94
N ALA A 673 -6.46 -2.22 -0.25
CA ALA A 673 -7.64 -2.08 0.60
C ALA A 673 -8.96 -2.17 -0.16
N GLU A 674 -9.10 -1.43 -1.26
CA GLU A 674 -10.36 -1.35 -1.98
C GLU A 674 -10.66 -2.64 -2.75
N VAL A 675 -9.65 -3.31 -3.32
CA VAL A 675 -9.83 -4.64 -3.93
C VAL A 675 -10.18 -5.67 -2.85
N LEU A 676 -9.47 -5.71 -1.72
CA LEU A 676 -9.78 -6.64 -0.63
C LEU A 676 -11.19 -6.45 -0.08
N ARG A 677 -11.56 -5.20 0.20
CA ARG A 677 -12.86 -4.83 0.75
C ARG A 677 -13.98 -5.30 -0.17
N MET A 678 -13.92 -4.95 -1.45
CA MET A 678 -14.99 -5.25 -2.39
C MET A 678 -15.02 -6.70 -2.82
N TRP A 679 -13.87 -7.34 -3.04
CA TRP A 679 -13.85 -8.77 -3.37
C TRP A 679 -14.51 -9.58 -2.25
N ARG A 680 -14.10 -9.35 -0.99
CA ARG A 680 -14.64 -10.07 0.15
C ARG A 680 -16.15 -9.83 0.30
N GLN A 681 -16.61 -8.60 0.14
CA GLN A 681 -18.02 -8.26 0.25
C GLN A 681 -18.84 -8.95 -0.85
N LEU A 682 -18.43 -8.81 -2.12
CA LEU A 682 -19.18 -9.33 -3.26
C LEU A 682 -19.16 -10.87 -3.32
N ASP A 683 -18.07 -11.51 -2.92
CA ASP A 683 -17.95 -12.97 -2.85
C ASP A 683 -18.96 -13.57 -1.84
N LEU A 684 -19.12 -12.91 -0.69
CA LEU A 684 -20.13 -13.29 0.31
C LEU A 684 -21.56 -13.07 -0.20
N GLU A 685 -21.83 -11.94 -0.86
CA GLU A 685 -23.16 -11.62 -1.41
C GLU A 685 -23.55 -12.54 -2.58
N ALA A 686 -22.60 -12.87 -3.46
CA ALA A 686 -22.79 -13.82 -4.54
C ALA A 686 -23.11 -15.21 -3.98
N SER A 687 -22.34 -15.68 -2.98
CA SER A 687 -22.58 -16.97 -2.32
C SER A 687 -23.97 -17.04 -1.68
N ALA A 688 -24.40 -15.99 -0.97
CA ALA A 688 -25.73 -15.92 -0.37
C ALA A 688 -26.86 -15.91 -1.41
N SER A 689 -26.63 -15.27 -2.56
CA SER A 689 -27.59 -15.23 -3.67
C SER A 689 -27.81 -16.61 -4.28
N TYR A 690 -26.74 -17.39 -4.49
CA TYR A 690 -26.84 -18.77 -5.00
C TYR A 690 -27.62 -19.70 -4.04
N GLU A 691 -27.33 -19.65 -2.73
CA GLU A 691 -28.04 -20.46 -1.73
C GLU A 691 -29.55 -20.16 -1.70
N SER A 692 -29.94 -18.90 -1.95
CA SER A 692 -31.35 -18.48 -2.00
C SER A 692 -32.09 -19.00 -3.23
N THR A 693 -31.39 -19.20 -4.36
CA THR A 693 -31.98 -19.69 -5.61
C THR A 693 -32.14 -21.20 -5.67
N ASP A 694 -31.32 -21.97 -4.93
CA ASP A 694 -31.32 -23.44 -4.93
C ASP A 694 -32.30 -24.09 -3.92
N GLY A 695 -33.17 -23.31 -3.26
CA GLY A 695 -34.31 -23.83 -2.50
C GLY A 695 -34.00 -24.50 -1.16
N THR A 696 -32.75 -24.49 -0.69
CA THR A 696 -32.40 -24.87 0.69
C THR A 696 -32.58 -23.67 1.62
N GLN A 697 -33.71 -23.62 2.34
CA GLN A 697 -33.89 -22.69 3.47
C GLN A 697 -32.79 -22.90 4.53
N PRO A 698 -32.07 -21.86 4.98
CA PRO A 698 -31.29 -21.97 6.20
C PRO A 698 -32.24 -21.95 7.41
N ALA A 699 -31.99 -22.88 8.33
CA ALA A 699 -32.66 -22.93 9.62
C ALA A 699 -32.35 -21.65 10.44
N SER A 700 -33.41 -21.05 10.97
CA SER A 700 -33.47 -20.00 12.00
C SER A 700 -32.74 -18.67 11.71
N ALA A 701 -33.58 -17.63 11.59
CA ALA A 701 -33.23 -16.23 11.64
C ALA A 701 -32.58 -15.88 13.00
N ASP A 702 -31.28 -15.60 12.98
CA ASP A 702 -30.56 -14.75 13.94
C ASP A 702 -29.13 -14.45 13.43
N ARG A 703 -29.00 -14.05 12.16
CA ARG A 703 -27.74 -13.57 11.56
C ARG A 703 -27.93 -12.32 10.69
N VAL A 704 -28.74 -11.38 11.15
CA VAL A 704 -28.76 -10.00 10.63
C VAL A 704 -28.34 -9.07 11.77
N ALA A 705 -27.07 -9.17 12.16
CA ALA A 705 -26.38 -8.22 13.02
C ALA A 705 -24.87 -8.29 12.76
N ALA A 706 -24.49 -8.18 11.49
CA ALA A 706 -23.15 -7.85 11.01
C ALA A 706 -23.33 -7.22 9.62
N ARG A 707 -23.65 -5.93 9.60
CA ARG A 707 -23.83 -5.10 8.40
C ARG A 707 -23.09 -3.79 8.58
#